data_AF-A0A814U1W5-F1
#
_entry.id   AF-A0A814U1W5-F1
#
_cell.length_a   1.000
_cell.length_b   1.000
_cell.length_c   1.000
_cell.angle_alpha   90.00
_cell.angle_beta   90.00
_cell.angle_gamma   90.00
#
_symmetry.space_group_name_H-M   'P 1'
#
loop_
_entity.id
_entity.type
_entity.pdbx_description
1 polymer ?
#
loop_
_entity_poly.entity_id
_entity_poly.type
_entity_poly.pdbx_seq_one_letter_code
_entity_poly.pdbx_strand_id
1 'polypeptide(L)'
;MCVLCSPRQVVAITSCKGCAKHLCRKHFNEHRENLTKGLQNVIDLRDNVLQELARVIDSTLKSPGHNNAVALLKQIDEWKTKTIERVTQAANDACKSVERLFSRKEEYDQIKQNIYQITKELKEQQELESFVESDIDQWTNQLNQLQTDFNRPLKVEINSPVLQIQTIDWNTIIKITSSDEKQDKYVDLTKNQLEKGVSSLFLDEKPKEVIIPPSILSTDGELAIKSSQLHSQEKAYPSFLFGLNESIDREIGSLLKNLMYLAPMDKNGPMNDQCGPQTDQMEQFLSDAFGFKNIPGKYIVPGIKSFQLGKPLHSLNPNTQIHFPKNMEDSFTMTVQEIIDWQYSYKVYADKTIKGINKEFINRALQGQSQDGEEAFRMKYTVRISKCPILMEFDAKIISRNVNEDWPNRIKLVSAIGIDFAGRKHDINDILYYISNWKELYYIDQRSNLPLLSNERDFYTKATRPRGELYEERVRSSLIRMARLRLRACDEEAVQIIVETGIGLGVFSGSHIGIDVKVRALSAEAIRIALEQDGSLYKNIRAIVFALPIFNKNKSKDRHLDAFDDFVNEFRRVQYNGPIPVLITDQDMHRVTVSIARHGFTVAEVNPADSNGVFGSYWQNPGQSVHGKLALTTVGLLVQHHLINSSVLDTNNYHLLEINEAPTLGRRIIVSDDNE
;
A
#
# COMPACT_ATOMS: atom_id res chain seq x y z
N MET A 1 -9.94 45.18 -42.94
CA MET A 1 -10.07 44.25 -44.10
C MET A 1 -9.10 43.08 -43.92
N CYS A 2 -9.44 41.90 -44.44
CA CYS A 2 -8.55 40.73 -44.38
C CYS A 2 -7.30 40.96 -45.23
N VAL A 3 -6.11 40.77 -44.63
CA VAL A 3 -4.83 41.08 -45.30
C VAL A 3 -4.44 40.08 -46.39
N LEU A 4 -5.03 38.88 -46.41
CA LEU A 4 -4.71 37.79 -47.35
C LEU A 4 -5.71 37.63 -48.51
N CYS A 5 -6.82 38.39 -48.55
CA CYS A 5 -7.78 38.34 -49.67
C CYS A 5 -7.36 39.29 -50.81
N SER A 6 -7.56 38.88 -52.07
CA SER A 6 -7.44 39.76 -53.24
C SER A 6 -8.64 39.61 -54.19
N PRO A 7 -9.35 40.70 -54.57
CA PRO A 7 -9.18 42.06 -54.05
C PRO A 7 -9.56 42.11 -52.55
N ARG A 8 -8.99 43.06 -51.80
CA ARG A 8 -9.13 43.20 -50.33
C ARG A 8 -10.53 43.69 -49.91
N GLN A 9 -11.57 42.99 -50.31
CA GLN A 9 -12.98 43.37 -50.10
C GLN A 9 -13.63 42.59 -48.95
N VAL A 10 -13.00 41.54 -48.43
CA VAL A 10 -13.55 40.72 -47.35
C VAL A 10 -13.22 41.31 -45.98
N VAL A 11 -14.25 41.53 -45.16
CA VAL A 11 -14.13 42.05 -43.80
C VAL A 11 -13.32 41.06 -42.93
N ALA A 12 -12.36 41.59 -42.17
CA ALA A 12 -11.63 40.79 -41.19
C ALA A 12 -12.52 40.60 -39.96
N ILE A 13 -12.60 39.37 -39.45
CA ILE A 13 -13.44 39.06 -38.30
C ILE A 13 -12.64 38.98 -37.00
N THR A 14 -11.31 38.83 -37.09
CA THR A 14 -10.43 38.72 -35.92
C THR A 14 -8.99 39.09 -36.30
N SER A 15 -8.18 39.43 -35.30
CA SER A 15 -6.74 39.64 -35.43
C SER A 15 -5.98 38.60 -34.63
N CYS A 16 -4.90 38.05 -35.20
CA CYS A 16 -4.00 37.18 -34.44
C CYS A 16 -3.11 38.05 -33.55
N LYS A 17 -3.15 37.85 -32.22
CA LYS A 17 -2.30 38.59 -31.28
C LYS A 17 -0.81 38.37 -31.53
N GLY A 18 -0.40 37.19 -31.99
CA GLY A 18 1.01 36.84 -32.17
C GLY A 18 1.66 37.48 -33.40
N CYS A 19 0.92 37.67 -34.50
CA CYS A 19 1.49 38.26 -35.73
C CYS A 19 0.79 39.56 -36.18
N ALA A 20 -0.15 40.07 -35.38
CA ALA A 20 -0.96 41.28 -35.64
C ALA A 20 -1.73 41.30 -36.98
N LYS A 21 -1.85 40.17 -37.70
CA LYS A 21 -2.59 40.11 -38.96
C LYS A 21 -4.10 40.08 -38.73
N HIS A 22 -4.83 40.95 -39.43
CA HIS A 22 -6.30 40.96 -39.49
C HIS A 22 -6.79 39.99 -40.56
N LEU A 23 -7.55 38.97 -40.18
CA LEU A 23 -7.89 37.84 -41.03
C LEU A 23 -9.41 37.64 -41.09
N CYS A 24 -9.94 37.25 -42.26
CA CYS A 24 -11.28 36.68 -42.37
C CYS A 24 -11.28 35.26 -41.80
N ARG A 25 -12.46 34.65 -41.62
CA ARG A 25 -12.58 33.31 -41.01
C ARG A 25 -11.73 32.24 -41.70
N LYS A 26 -11.76 32.21 -43.03
CA LYS A 26 -11.00 31.25 -43.85
C LYS A 26 -9.50 31.38 -43.59
N HIS A 27 -8.96 32.59 -43.79
CA HIS A 27 -7.54 32.86 -43.62
C HIS A 27 -7.06 32.78 -42.16
N PHE A 28 -7.94 32.98 -41.18
CA PHE A 28 -7.62 32.73 -39.77
C PHE A 28 -7.45 31.24 -39.48
N ASN A 29 -8.32 30.39 -40.04
CA ASN A 29 -8.20 28.94 -39.90
C ASN A 29 -6.95 28.41 -40.60
N GLU A 30 -6.66 28.87 -41.83
CA GLU A 30 -5.42 28.53 -42.54
C GLU A 30 -4.18 29.00 -41.76
N HIS A 31 -4.22 30.20 -41.17
CA HIS A 31 -3.16 30.69 -40.30
C HIS A 31 -2.96 29.81 -39.06
N ARG A 32 -4.06 29.37 -38.43
CA ARG A 32 -4.02 28.45 -37.28
C ARG A 32 -3.47 27.08 -37.66
N GLU A 33 -3.86 26.54 -38.81
CA GLU A 33 -3.36 25.26 -39.32
C GLU A 33 -1.85 25.32 -39.58
N ASN A 34 -1.37 26.44 -40.15
CA ASN A 34 0.06 26.66 -40.35
C ASN A 34 0.83 26.79 -39.03
N LEU A 35 0.23 27.39 -38.00
CA LEU A 35 0.82 27.41 -36.65
C LEU A 35 0.88 26.01 -36.03
N THR A 36 -0.14 25.18 -36.24
CA THR A 36 -0.13 23.78 -35.79
C THR A 36 0.98 22.99 -36.49
N LYS A 37 1.17 23.18 -37.80
CA LYS A 37 2.29 22.58 -38.55
C LYS A 37 3.65 23.08 -38.03
N GLY A 38 3.76 24.38 -37.72
CA GLY A 38 4.96 24.95 -37.12
C GLY A 38 5.29 24.38 -35.74
N LEU A 39 4.28 24.15 -34.90
CA LEU A 39 4.47 23.50 -33.60
C LEU A 39 4.90 22.04 -33.75
N GLN A 40 4.35 21.31 -34.73
CA GLN A 40 4.76 19.94 -35.01
C GLN A 40 6.25 19.86 -35.35
N ASN A 41 6.76 20.77 -36.17
CA ASN A 41 8.20 20.82 -36.49
C ASN A 41 9.09 21.05 -35.24
N VAL A 42 8.61 21.81 -34.25
CA VAL A 42 9.34 22.02 -32.99
C VAL A 42 9.34 20.74 -32.14
N ILE A 43 8.23 20.01 -32.14
CA ILE A 43 8.13 18.71 -31.45
C ILE A 43 9.09 17.70 -32.13
N ASP A 44 9.09 17.64 -33.45
CA ASP A 44 9.97 16.74 -34.20
C ASP A 44 11.45 17.08 -33.97
N LEU A 45 11.80 18.38 -33.87
CA LEU A 45 13.16 18.82 -33.51
C LEU A 45 13.54 18.41 -32.08
N ARG A 46 12.64 18.55 -31.11
CA ARG A 46 12.86 18.10 -29.73
C ARG A 46 13.16 16.61 -29.70
N ASP A 47 12.37 15.82 -30.43
CA ASP A 47 12.50 14.37 -30.45
C ASP A 47 13.82 13.93 -31.09
N ASN A 48 14.24 14.59 -32.17
CA ASN A 48 15.56 14.37 -32.76
C ASN A 48 16.70 14.72 -31.79
N VAL A 49 16.61 15.84 -31.06
CA VAL A 49 17.62 16.21 -30.06
C VAL A 49 17.69 15.19 -28.93
N LEU A 50 16.55 14.68 -28.46
CA LEU A 50 16.51 13.62 -27.44
C LEU A 50 17.13 12.32 -27.96
N GLN A 51 16.89 11.97 -29.23
CA GLN A 51 17.46 10.78 -29.85
C GLN A 51 18.98 10.89 -30.04
N GLU A 52 19.48 12.06 -30.43
CA GLU A 52 20.92 12.34 -30.51
C GLU A 52 21.57 12.33 -29.12
N LEU A 53 20.91 12.91 -28.11
CA LEU A 53 21.40 12.87 -26.73
C LEU A 53 21.51 11.42 -26.22
N ALA A 54 20.51 10.60 -26.51
CA ALA A 54 20.52 9.17 -26.18
C ALA A 54 21.67 8.43 -26.89
N ARG A 55 21.92 8.71 -28.19
CA ARG A 55 23.06 8.16 -28.94
C ARG A 55 24.41 8.59 -28.36
N VAL A 56 24.53 9.85 -27.95
CA VAL A 56 25.77 10.36 -27.31
C VAL A 56 25.99 9.66 -25.98
N ILE A 57 24.98 9.54 -25.12
CA ILE A 57 25.08 8.84 -23.84
C ILE A 57 25.46 7.35 -24.06
N ASP A 58 24.81 6.67 -25.00
CA ASP A 58 25.09 5.27 -25.32
C ASP A 58 26.49 5.05 -25.93
N SER A 59 27.00 6.02 -26.69
CA SER A 59 28.35 5.96 -27.27
C SER A 59 29.44 6.36 -26.28
N THR A 60 29.14 7.23 -25.31
CA THR A 60 30.08 7.63 -24.25
C THR A 60 30.34 6.46 -23.28
N LEU A 61 29.35 5.58 -23.08
CA LEU A 61 29.50 4.35 -22.28
C LEU A 61 30.22 3.21 -23.00
N LYS A 62 30.38 3.28 -24.33
CA LYS A 62 30.97 2.21 -25.16
C LYS A 62 32.34 2.56 -25.75
N SER A 63 32.87 3.75 -25.47
CA SER A 63 34.17 4.19 -26.00
C SER A 63 35.35 3.64 -25.17
N PRO A 64 36.51 3.31 -25.77
CA PRO A 64 37.62 2.59 -25.10
C PRO A 64 38.31 3.34 -23.95
N GLY A 65 37.94 4.60 -23.67
CA GLY A 65 38.53 5.45 -22.63
C GLY A 65 38.04 5.19 -21.20
N HIS A 66 37.00 4.36 -20.99
CA HIS A 66 36.39 4.13 -19.67
C HIS A 66 36.47 2.68 -19.14
N ASN A 67 37.38 1.85 -19.66
CA ASN A 67 37.60 0.49 -19.12
C ASN A 67 37.93 0.49 -17.61
N ASN A 68 38.59 1.54 -17.11
CA ASN A 68 38.94 1.63 -15.68
C ASN A 68 37.72 1.92 -14.79
N ALA A 69 36.78 2.76 -15.22
CA ALA A 69 35.58 3.06 -14.45
C ALA A 69 34.64 1.85 -14.38
N VAL A 70 34.45 1.15 -15.52
CA VAL A 70 33.67 -0.09 -15.57
C VAL A 70 34.34 -1.18 -14.72
N ALA A 71 35.66 -1.31 -14.76
CA ALA A 71 36.40 -2.27 -13.94
C ALA A 71 36.31 -1.95 -12.43
N LEU A 72 36.39 -0.68 -12.03
CA LEU A 72 36.25 -0.27 -10.63
C LEU A 72 34.82 -0.48 -10.12
N LEU A 73 33.80 -0.13 -10.91
CA LEU A 73 32.40 -0.39 -10.56
C LEU A 73 32.13 -1.89 -10.41
N LYS A 74 32.69 -2.72 -11.31
CA LYS A 74 32.60 -4.18 -11.20
C LYS A 74 33.28 -4.70 -9.93
N GLN A 75 34.45 -4.18 -9.56
CA GLN A 75 35.14 -4.57 -8.32
C GLN A 75 34.35 -4.17 -7.06
N ILE A 76 33.73 -2.99 -7.07
CA ILE A 76 32.85 -2.54 -5.97
C ILE A 76 31.62 -3.45 -5.87
N ASP A 77 31.02 -3.81 -7.00
CA ASP A 77 29.84 -4.68 -7.03
C ASP A 77 30.16 -6.13 -6.59
N GLU A 78 31.30 -6.67 -7.02
CA GLU A 78 31.80 -7.97 -6.56
C GLU A 78 32.12 -7.96 -5.07
N TRP A 79 32.75 -6.90 -4.56
CA TRP A 79 33.03 -6.74 -3.14
C TRP A 79 31.73 -6.63 -2.32
N LYS A 80 30.76 -5.83 -2.79
CA LYS A 80 29.45 -5.66 -2.16
C LYS A 80 28.73 -7.00 -2.04
N THR A 81 28.66 -7.74 -3.14
CA THR A 81 28.00 -9.05 -3.21
C THR A 81 28.63 -10.04 -2.23
N LYS A 82 29.97 -10.19 -2.27
CA LYS A 82 30.70 -11.09 -1.36
C LYS A 82 30.58 -10.70 0.11
N THR A 83 30.51 -9.40 0.41
CA THR A 83 30.38 -8.91 1.79
C THR A 83 28.99 -9.21 2.35
N ILE A 84 27.93 -8.98 1.56
CA ILE A 84 26.56 -9.34 1.93
C ILE A 84 26.45 -10.84 2.17
N GLU A 85 27.01 -11.68 1.29
CA GLU A 85 27.02 -13.14 1.45
C GLU A 85 27.68 -13.56 2.76
N ARG A 86 28.85 -13.01 3.08
CA ARG A 86 29.59 -13.35 4.30
C ARG A 86 28.86 -12.94 5.57
N VAL A 87 28.30 -11.73 5.62
CA VAL A 87 27.52 -11.25 6.76
C VAL A 87 26.26 -12.10 6.94
N THR A 88 25.58 -12.41 5.84
CA THR A 88 24.38 -13.28 5.84
C THR A 88 24.72 -14.68 6.34
N GLN A 89 25.83 -15.27 5.89
CA GLN A 89 26.28 -16.57 6.35
C GLN A 89 26.61 -16.56 7.85
N ALA A 90 27.36 -15.56 8.32
CA ALA A 90 27.68 -15.43 9.74
C ALA A 90 26.44 -15.26 10.63
N ALA A 91 25.46 -14.46 10.17
CA ALA A 91 24.18 -14.30 10.87
C ALA A 91 23.40 -15.62 10.91
N ASN A 92 23.32 -16.35 9.80
CA ASN A 92 22.63 -17.63 9.73
C ASN A 92 23.29 -18.69 10.64
N ASP A 93 24.61 -18.72 10.71
CA ASP A 93 25.34 -19.65 11.58
C ASP A 93 25.15 -19.30 13.06
N ALA A 94 25.08 -18.00 13.41
CA ALA A 94 24.72 -17.55 14.75
C ALA A 94 23.28 -17.94 15.11
N CYS A 95 22.31 -17.73 14.21
CA CYS A 95 20.92 -18.15 14.40
C CYS A 95 20.81 -19.66 14.63
N LYS A 96 21.46 -20.48 13.79
CA LYS A 96 21.50 -21.95 13.98
C LYS A 96 22.13 -22.35 15.31
N SER A 97 23.13 -21.61 15.77
CA SER A 97 23.77 -21.88 17.06
C SER A 97 22.82 -21.58 18.22
N VAL A 98 22.05 -20.49 18.14
CA VAL A 98 20.97 -20.18 19.09
C VAL A 98 19.90 -21.27 19.06
N GLU A 99 19.40 -21.64 17.88
CA GLU A 99 18.41 -22.71 17.75
C GLU A 99 18.86 -24.03 18.38
N ARG A 100 20.13 -24.43 18.17
CA ARG A 100 20.69 -25.62 18.83
C ARG A 100 20.77 -25.49 20.35
N LEU A 101 21.14 -24.31 20.86
CA LEU A 101 21.25 -24.07 22.30
C LEU A 101 19.90 -24.11 23.02
N PHE A 102 18.81 -23.76 22.32
CA PHE A 102 17.47 -23.69 22.89
C PHE A 102 16.51 -24.79 22.39
N SER A 103 16.97 -25.68 21.50
CA SER A 103 16.17 -26.80 20.99
C SER A 103 16.08 -27.94 22.01
N ARG A 104 14.85 -28.32 22.37
CA ARG A 104 14.54 -29.54 23.16
C ARG A 104 14.11 -30.71 22.28
N LYS A 105 14.42 -30.68 20.97
CA LYS A 105 13.88 -31.65 20.02
C LYS A 105 14.21 -33.10 20.39
N GLU A 106 15.46 -33.38 20.73
CA GLU A 106 15.89 -34.74 21.14
C GLU A 106 15.22 -35.18 22.45
N GLU A 107 15.07 -34.27 23.43
CA GLU A 107 14.37 -34.55 24.69
C GLU A 107 12.89 -34.88 24.44
N TYR A 108 12.22 -34.10 23.58
CA TYR A 108 10.82 -34.33 23.23
C TYR A 108 10.61 -35.60 22.40
N ASP A 109 11.54 -35.93 21.49
CA ASP A 109 11.50 -37.18 20.76
C ASP A 109 11.64 -38.38 21.72
N GLN A 110 12.50 -38.28 22.74
CA GLN A 110 12.62 -39.32 23.77
C GLN A 110 11.35 -39.44 24.63
N ILE A 111 10.76 -38.32 25.07
CA ILE A 111 9.48 -38.33 25.80
C ILE A 111 8.38 -38.98 24.96
N LYS A 112 8.33 -38.65 23.66
CA LYS A 112 7.36 -39.23 22.72
C LYS A 112 7.52 -40.74 22.60
N GLN A 113 8.76 -41.24 22.48
CA GLN A 113 9.04 -42.68 22.45
C GLN A 113 8.58 -43.38 23.74
N ASN A 114 8.84 -42.77 24.90
CA ASN A 114 8.42 -43.33 26.18
C ASN A 114 6.89 -43.39 26.31
N ILE A 115 6.16 -42.37 25.85
CA ILE A 115 4.69 -42.37 25.81
C ILE A 115 4.17 -43.47 24.88
N TYR A 116 4.79 -43.65 23.71
CA TYR A 116 4.39 -44.74 22.80
C TYR A 116 4.58 -46.12 23.42
N GLN A 117 5.69 -46.32 24.14
CA GLN A 117 5.96 -47.58 24.83
C GLN A 117 4.92 -47.86 25.92
N ILE A 118 4.61 -46.88 26.78
CA ILE A 118 3.55 -47.00 27.80
C ILE A 118 2.19 -47.27 27.14
N THR A 119 1.88 -46.58 26.05
CA THR A 119 0.61 -46.78 25.31
C THR A 119 0.49 -48.20 24.75
N LYS A 120 1.60 -48.78 24.29
CA LYS A 120 1.64 -50.14 23.78
C LYS A 120 1.41 -51.15 24.92
N GLU A 121 2.12 -50.98 26.04
CA GLU A 121 1.96 -51.83 27.22
C GLU A 121 0.54 -51.78 27.79
N LEU A 122 -0.06 -50.59 27.89
CA LEU A 122 -1.44 -50.41 28.35
C LEU A 122 -2.45 -51.16 27.46
N LYS A 123 -2.28 -51.10 26.14
CA LYS A 123 -3.17 -51.80 25.20
C LYS A 123 -3.02 -53.32 25.29
N GLU A 124 -1.79 -53.81 25.36
CA GLU A 124 -1.52 -55.24 25.49
C GLU A 124 -2.13 -55.80 26.80
N GLN A 125 -1.97 -55.10 27.92
CA GLN A 125 -2.53 -55.55 29.20
C GLN A 125 -4.05 -55.39 29.29
N GLN A 126 -4.62 -54.38 28.60
CA GLN A 126 -6.06 -54.22 28.47
C GLN A 126 -6.68 -55.36 27.65
N GLU A 127 -6.05 -55.77 26.54
CA GLU A 127 -6.52 -56.88 25.72
C GLU A 127 -6.41 -58.24 26.42
N LEU A 128 -5.40 -58.41 27.26
CA LEU A 128 -5.16 -59.63 28.04
C LEU A 128 -5.94 -59.67 29.37
N GLU A 129 -6.62 -58.58 29.74
CA GLU A 129 -7.26 -58.37 31.06
C GLU A 129 -6.33 -58.72 32.24
N SER A 130 -5.01 -58.53 32.06
CA SER A 130 -3.97 -59.06 32.94
C SER A 130 -3.21 -57.93 33.66
N PHE A 131 -3.93 -57.11 34.43
CA PHE A 131 -3.32 -56.03 35.21
C PHE A 131 -3.81 -56.05 36.66
N VAL A 132 -2.94 -55.67 37.59
CA VAL A 132 -3.27 -55.47 39.00
C VAL A 132 -3.00 -54.02 39.41
N GLU A 133 -3.42 -53.63 40.61
CA GLU A 133 -3.32 -52.25 41.11
C GLU A 133 -1.88 -51.72 41.08
N SER A 134 -0.89 -52.57 41.34
CA SER A 134 0.53 -52.17 41.27
C SER A 134 0.99 -51.79 39.87
N ASP A 135 0.43 -52.39 38.82
CA ASP A 135 0.76 -52.07 37.42
C ASP A 135 0.18 -50.71 37.05
N ILE A 136 -1.04 -50.44 37.49
CA ILE A 136 -1.70 -49.13 37.34
C ILE A 136 -0.91 -48.05 38.08
N ASP A 137 -0.48 -48.31 39.31
CA ASP A 137 0.36 -47.39 40.08
C ASP A 137 1.70 -47.14 39.38
N GLN A 138 2.31 -48.17 38.79
CA GLN A 138 3.56 -48.03 38.04
C GLN A 138 3.39 -47.13 36.81
N TRP A 139 2.39 -47.37 35.96
CA TRP A 139 2.16 -46.53 34.78
C TRP A 139 1.77 -45.10 35.17
N THR A 140 0.99 -44.94 36.23
CA THR A 140 0.62 -43.62 36.77
C THR A 140 1.86 -42.85 37.20
N ASN A 141 2.80 -43.49 37.90
CA ASN A 141 4.05 -42.88 38.30
C ASN A 141 4.95 -42.53 37.10
N GLN A 142 5.04 -43.41 36.09
CA GLN A 142 5.80 -43.14 34.88
C GLN A 142 5.23 -41.95 34.09
N LEU A 143 3.90 -41.86 33.96
CA LEU A 143 3.23 -40.74 33.31
C LEU A 143 3.42 -39.42 34.08
N ASN A 144 3.32 -39.46 35.41
CA ASN A 144 3.59 -38.29 36.26
C ASN A 144 5.05 -37.80 36.15
N GLN A 145 6.00 -38.73 36.05
CA GLN A 145 7.41 -38.39 35.83
C GLN A 145 7.62 -37.75 34.45
N LEU A 146 7.04 -38.32 33.38
CA LEU A 146 7.11 -37.74 32.04
C LEU A 146 6.45 -36.35 31.97
N GLN A 147 5.36 -36.14 32.71
CA GLN A 147 4.71 -34.84 32.84
C GLN A 147 5.62 -33.82 33.54
N THR A 148 6.38 -34.25 34.54
CA THR A 148 7.36 -33.40 35.23
C THR A 148 8.53 -33.04 34.31
N ASP A 149 9.05 -34.01 33.55
CA ASP A 149 10.15 -33.79 32.60
C ASP A 149 9.74 -32.90 31.42
N PHE A 150 8.49 -33.02 30.97
CA PHE A 150 7.91 -32.14 29.96
C PHE A 150 7.86 -30.68 30.44
N ASN A 151 7.42 -30.46 31.67
CA ASN A 151 7.25 -29.13 32.27
C ASN A 151 8.53 -28.53 32.87
N ARG A 152 9.67 -29.23 32.79
CA ARG A 152 10.94 -28.74 33.32
C ARG A 152 11.49 -27.56 32.50
N PRO A 153 11.91 -26.45 33.14
CA PRO A 153 12.54 -25.33 32.45
C PRO A 153 13.93 -25.69 31.89
N LEU A 154 14.33 -25.00 30.82
CA LEU A 154 15.61 -25.20 30.13
C LEU A 154 16.80 -24.89 31.07
N LYS A 155 17.80 -25.78 31.11
CA LYS A 155 19.03 -25.60 31.91
C LYS A 155 19.82 -24.32 31.58
N VAL A 156 19.52 -23.67 30.45
CA VAL A 156 20.22 -22.46 29.96
C VAL A 156 19.89 -21.21 30.78
N GLU A 157 18.85 -21.21 31.63
CA GLU A 157 18.49 -20.06 32.48
C GLU A 157 19.58 -19.61 33.47
N ILE A 158 20.57 -20.47 33.77
CA ILE A 158 21.58 -20.18 34.80
C ILE A 158 22.89 -19.64 34.19
N ASN A 159 23.11 -19.77 32.87
CA ASN A 159 24.31 -19.30 32.16
C ASN A 159 23.98 -18.87 30.72
N SER A 160 23.24 -17.77 30.57
CA SER A 160 22.82 -17.28 29.25
C SER A 160 24.03 -16.89 28.38
N PRO A 161 24.12 -17.40 27.14
CA PRO A 161 25.16 -16.99 26.20
C PRO A 161 24.99 -15.50 25.84
N VAL A 162 26.10 -14.75 25.82
CA VAL A 162 26.11 -13.33 25.45
C VAL A 162 26.44 -13.22 23.96
N LEU A 163 25.54 -12.60 23.20
CA LEU A 163 25.77 -12.28 21.80
C LEU A 163 26.78 -11.12 21.70
N GLN A 164 27.92 -11.37 21.07
CA GLN A 164 28.91 -10.35 20.75
C GLN A 164 28.90 -10.08 19.26
N ILE A 165 28.49 -8.86 18.86
CA ILE A 165 28.55 -8.39 17.47
C ILE A 165 29.71 -7.39 17.38
N GLN A 166 30.64 -7.63 16.47
CA GLN A 166 31.70 -6.67 16.18
C GLN A 166 31.14 -5.47 15.41
N THR A 167 31.45 -4.26 15.85
CA THR A 167 31.08 -3.03 15.15
C THR A 167 32.04 -2.75 14.00
N ILE A 168 31.49 -2.61 12.79
CA ILE A 168 32.23 -2.22 11.57
C ILE A 168 31.89 -0.76 11.28
N ASP A 169 32.90 0.08 11.11
CA ASP A 169 32.70 1.46 10.62
C ASP A 169 32.52 1.44 9.09
N TRP A 170 31.25 1.47 8.68
CA TRP A 170 30.87 1.41 7.27
C TRP A 170 31.34 2.61 6.46
N ASN A 171 31.67 3.74 7.10
CA ASN A 171 32.05 4.97 6.40
C ASN A 171 33.52 4.96 5.93
N THR A 172 34.33 4.02 6.42
CA THR A 172 35.77 3.97 6.11
C THR A 172 36.18 2.75 5.31
N ILE A 173 35.24 1.86 5.00
CA ILE A 173 35.52 0.52 4.44
C ILE A 173 35.87 0.52 2.94
N ILE A 174 35.36 1.51 2.19
CA ILE A 174 35.76 1.75 0.78
C ILE A 174 36.27 3.18 0.69
N LYS A 175 37.47 3.35 0.11
CA LYS A 175 38.01 4.65 -0.29
C LYS A 175 38.49 4.57 -1.73
N ILE A 176 38.08 5.54 -2.54
CA ILE A 176 38.59 5.73 -3.89
C ILE A 176 39.59 6.89 -3.81
N THR A 177 40.88 6.60 -3.93
CA THR A 177 41.93 7.62 -3.96
C THR A 177 42.27 7.94 -5.41
N SER A 178 42.06 9.18 -5.85
CA SER A 178 42.60 9.66 -7.13
C SER A 178 44.05 10.12 -6.94
N SER A 179 44.87 10.00 -7.97
CA SER A 179 46.26 10.46 -7.95
C SER A 179 46.44 11.99 -7.91
N ASP A 180 45.35 12.76 -7.83
CA ASP A 180 45.37 14.22 -7.80
C ASP A 180 45.27 14.82 -6.37
N GLU A 181 45.20 14.00 -5.31
CA GLU A 181 45.25 14.47 -3.92
C GLU A 181 46.67 14.82 -3.43
N LYS A 182 47.44 15.54 -4.26
CA LYS A 182 48.68 16.23 -3.88
C LYS A 182 48.66 17.70 -4.29
N GLN A 183 47.53 18.39 -4.19
CA GLN A 183 47.50 19.85 -4.21
C GLN A 183 46.17 20.36 -3.67
N ASP A 184 46.06 20.43 -2.33
CA ASP A 184 45.23 21.43 -1.65
C ASP A 184 45.59 21.47 -0.16
N LYS A 185 46.74 22.09 0.13
CA LYS A 185 47.01 22.76 1.40
C LYS A 185 47.20 24.22 1.07
N TYR A 186 46.13 25.01 0.98
CA TYR A 186 46.10 26.46 1.24
C TYR A 186 44.71 27.02 0.90
N VAL A 187 43.76 26.94 1.84
CA VAL A 187 42.80 28.05 2.08
C VAL A 187 42.33 27.93 3.54
N ASP A 188 43.05 28.62 4.41
CA ASP A 188 42.46 29.20 5.62
C ASP A 188 42.83 30.69 5.59
N LEU A 189 41.93 31.55 6.10
CA LEU A 189 41.90 33.03 5.98
C LEU A 189 41.28 33.50 4.64
N THR A 190 40.11 34.13 4.55
CA THR A 190 39.50 35.12 5.44
C THR A 190 37.97 35.18 5.25
N LYS A 191 37.21 34.75 6.27
CA LYS A 191 35.91 35.36 6.62
C LYS A 191 36.20 36.67 7.33
N ASN A 192 36.21 37.78 6.58
CA ASN A 192 36.02 39.14 7.09
C ASN A 192 36.24 40.11 5.94
N GLN A 193 35.15 40.49 5.25
CA GLN A 193 34.92 41.78 4.57
C GLN A 193 33.76 41.61 3.59
N LEU A 194 32.53 41.65 4.11
CA LEU A 194 31.34 42.04 3.35
C LEU A 194 30.19 42.37 4.31
N GLU A 195 30.50 43.15 5.35
CA GLU A 195 29.55 43.97 6.08
C GLU A 195 30.15 45.36 6.22
N LYS A 196 29.93 46.19 5.19
CA LYS A 196 29.88 47.66 5.22
C LYS A 196 29.81 48.16 3.77
N GLY A 197 28.62 48.59 3.36
CA GLY A 197 28.42 49.22 2.06
C GLY A 197 26.97 49.25 1.60
N VAL A 198 26.06 49.72 2.44
CA VAL A 198 24.74 50.19 1.95
C VAL A 198 24.92 51.61 1.43
N SER A 199 24.45 51.82 0.19
CA SER A 199 24.03 53.08 -0.45
C SER A 199 24.81 53.41 -1.71
N SER A 200 24.25 53.11 -2.88
CA SER A 200 23.71 54.14 -3.79
C SER A 200 23.36 53.55 -5.17
N LEU A 201 22.16 53.91 -5.65
CA LEU A 201 21.76 54.11 -7.05
C LEU A 201 21.30 52.90 -7.90
N PHE A 202 19.97 52.90 -8.11
CA PHE A 202 19.25 52.33 -9.26
C PHE A 202 19.62 53.05 -10.58
N LEU A 203 19.65 52.34 -11.71
CA LEU A 203 18.71 52.49 -12.85
C LEU A 203 19.08 51.59 -14.06
N ASP A 204 18.02 51.01 -14.64
CA ASP A 204 17.76 50.48 -16.00
C ASP A 204 18.88 50.11 -16.99
N GLU A 205 18.77 48.92 -17.61
CA GLU A 205 18.42 48.78 -19.05
C GLU A 205 18.30 47.29 -19.51
N LYS A 206 17.39 47.04 -20.47
CA LYS A 206 17.04 45.72 -21.05
C LYS A 206 18.03 45.24 -22.14
N PRO A 207 18.12 43.92 -22.45
CA PRO A 207 18.91 43.43 -23.58
C PRO A 207 18.11 43.24 -24.89
N LYS A 208 18.83 43.43 -26.01
CA LYS A 208 18.41 43.37 -27.43
C LYS A 208 18.47 41.95 -28.02
N GLU A 209 17.59 41.70 -29.00
CA GLU A 209 17.57 40.55 -29.92
C GLU A 209 18.71 40.59 -30.97
N VAL A 210 19.14 39.41 -31.44
CA VAL A 210 19.95 39.22 -32.66
C VAL A 210 19.34 38.11 -33.51
N ILE A 211 19.19 38.41 -34.81
CA ILE A 211 18.63 37.60 -35.91
C ILE A 211 19.79 37.18 -36.82
N ILE A 212 19.84 35.92 -37.31
CA ILE A 212 20.54 35.55 -38.57
C ILE A 212 19.76 34.45 -39.34
N PRO A 213 19.73 34.48 -40.70
CA PRO A 213 18.77 33.83 -41.60
C PRO A 213 19.24 32.49 -42.26
N PRO A 214 18.41 31.87 -43.14
CA PRO A 214 18.52 30.46 -43.55
C PRO A 214 18.95 30.21 -45.01
N SER A 215 19.40 28.99 -45.31
CA SER A 215 19.24 28.19 -46.55
C SER A 215 20.15 26.95 -46.43
N ILE A 216 19.85 25.74 -46.93
CA ILE A 216 19.64 25.32 -48.32
C ILE A 216 18.91 23.96 -48.35
N LEU A 217 17.99 23.80 -49.32
CA LEU A 217 17.30 22.56 -49.73
C LEU A 217 18.19 21.66 -50.60
N SER A 218 17.98 20.34 -50.50
CA SER A 218 17.81 19.33 -51.59
C SER A 218 18.27 17.95 -51.09
N THR A 219 17.83 16.76 -51.50
CA THR A 219 16.72 16.20 -52.30
C THR A 219 16.87 14.65 -52.21
N ASP A 220 15.77 13.92 -52.43
CA ASP A 220 15.71 12.54 -52.96
C ASP A 220 15.91 11.31 -52.05
N GLY A 221 14.92 10.41 -52.13
CA GLY A 221 15.12 8.96 -51.99
C GLY A 221 14.05 8.19 -51.22
N GLU A 222 12.90 7.93 -51.83
CA GLU A 222 11.92 6.93 -51.38
C GLU A 222 12.55 5.53 -51.25
N LEU A 223 12.31 4.85 -50.13
CA LEU A 223 12.06 3.40 -50.10
C LEU A 223 11.36 3.00 -48.79
N ALA A 224 10.26 2.28 -48.96
CA ALA A 224 9.31 1.85 -47.95
C ALA A 224 9.93 1.00 -46.82
N ILE A 225 9.30 1.01 -45.63
CA ILE A 225 8.61 -0.15 -45.03
C ILE A 225 8.06 0.23 -43.64
N LYS A 226 6.71 0.16 -43.54
CA LYS A 226 5.85 -0.09 -42.37
C LYS A 226 6.46 0.01 -40.96
N SER A 227 6.06 1.04 -40.22
CA SER A 227 5.45 0.87 -38.87
C SER A 227 4.74 2.15 -38.45
N SER A 228 3.47 2.24 -38.82
CA SER A 228 2.54 3.20 -38.24
C SER A 228 2.04 2.66 -36.89
N GLN A 229 2.38 3.30 -35.78
CA GLN A 229 1.46 3.43 -34.64
C GLN A 229 1.90 4.53 -33.65
N LEU A 230 1.19 5.66 -33.77
CA LEU A 230 0.75 6.63 -32.76
C LEU A 230 1.64 6.85 -31.51
N HIS A 231 2.22 8.04 -31.43
CA HIS A 231 2.42 8.74 -30.16
C HIS A 231 1.45 9.93 -30.11
N SER A 232 0.29 9.73 -29.48
CA SER A 232 -0.60 10.81 -29.05
C SER A 232 -0.22 11.24 -27.63
N GLN A 233 -0.02 12.54 -27.43
CA GLN A 233 0.23 13.19 -26.14
C GLN A 233 -0.66 12.63 -25.01
N GLU A 234 -0.09 11.86 -24.09
CA GLU A 234 -0.81 11.33 -22.92
C GLU A 234 -1.16 12.47 -21.96
N LYS A 235 -2.46 12.59 -21.64
CA LYS A 235 -2.97 13.54 -20.64
C LYS A 235 -2.54 13.07 -19.24
N ALA A 236 -1.80 13.89 -18.51
CA ALA A 236 -1.61 13.71 -17.07
C ALA A 236 -2.97 13.65 -16.34
N TYR A 237 -3.11 12.70 -15.42
CA TYR A 237 -4.30 12.52 -14.58
C TYR A 237 -4.27 13.50 -13.39
N PRO A 238 -5.45 13.84 -12.82
CA PRO A 238 -5.51 14.74 -11.68
C PRO A 238 -4.65 14.25 -10.51
N SER A 239 -3.75 15.11 -10.06
CA SER A 239 -2.89 14.88 -8.91
C SER A 239 -2.64 16.19 -8.17
N PHE A 240 -2.65 16.15 -6.84
CA PHE A 240 -2.44 17.31 -5.98
C PHE A 240 -1.47 16.96 -4.85
N LEU A 241 -0.45 17.78 -4.69
CA LEU A 241 0.59 17.60 -3.69
C LEU A 241 0.50 18.70 -2.63
N PHE A 242 0.51 18.28 -1.37
CA PHE A 242 0.36 19.15 -0.19
C PHE A 242 1.51 18.91 0.80
N GLY A 243 1.91 19.95 1.53
CA GLY A 243 2.90 19.85 2.61
C GLY A 243 4.34 19.51 2.17
N LEU A 244 4.64 19.45 0.87
CA LEU A 244 6.00 19.14 0.42
C LEU A 244 6.94 20.33 0.69
N ASN A 245 7.99 20.06 1.45
CA ASN A 245 9.14 20.94 1.58
C ASN A 245 10.39 20.28 0.97
N GLU A 246 10.68 20.62 -0.30
CA GLU A 246 11.80 20.05 -1.06
C GLU A 246 13.19 20.33 -0.45
N SER A 247 13.29 21.32 0.44
CA SER A 247 14.55 21.59 1.14
C SER A 247 14.87 20.54 2.21
N ILE A 248 13.86 19.82 2.71
CA ILE A 248 14.00 18.81 3.78
C ILE A 248 14.24 17.42 3.17
N ASP A 249 13.48 17.05 2.13
CA ASP A 249 13.53 15.70 1.57
C ASP A 249 13.39 15.69 0.03
N ARG A 250 14.52 15.92 -0.65
CA ARG A 250 14.57 15.95 -2.13
C ARG A 250 14.22 14.60 -2.76
N GLU A 251 14.57 13.51 -2.09
CA GLU A 251 14.32 12.15 -2.58
C GLU A 251 12.81 11.88 -2.63
N ILE A 252 12.08 12.22 -1.56
CA ILE A 252 10.61 12.15 -1.52
C ILE A 252 9.99 13.10 -2.54
N GLY A 253 10.50 14.32 -2.65
CA GLY A 253 10.03 15.27 -3.66
C GLY A 253 10.15 14.73 -5.09
N SER A 254 11.27 14.08 -5.42
CA SER A 254 11.48 13.43 -6.72
C SER A 254 10.54 12.24 -6.92
N LEU A 255 10.40 11.38 -5.90
CA LEU A 255 9.50 10.22 -5.95
C LEU A 255 8.05 10.67 -6.22
N LEU A 256 7.51 11.60 -5.42
CA LEU A 256 6.11 12.04 -5.55
C LEU A 256 5.83 12.68 -6.91
N LYS A 257 6.80 13.43 -7.46
CA LYS A 257 6.70 13.96 -8.84
C LYS A 257 6.67 12.83 -9.87
N ASN A 258 7.54 11.83 -9.77
CA ASN A 258 7.54 10.68 -10.67
C ASN A 258 6.20 9.92 -10.62
N LEU A 259 5.63 9.77 -9.43
CA LEU A 259 4.33 9.10 -9.25
C LEU A 259 3.19 9.83 -9.95
N MET A 260 3.27 11.14 -10.21
CA MET A 260 2.25 11.90 -10.95
C MET A 260 2.28 11.66 -12.46
N TYR A 261 3.32 11.00 -12.98
CA TYR A 261 3.53 10.73 -14.41
C TYR A 261 3.41 9.24 -14.77
N LEU A 262 3.00 8.37 -13.83
CA LEU A 262 2.71 6.96 -14.13
C LEU A 262 1.62 6.83 -15.20
N ALA A 263 1.64 5.78 -16.02
CA ALA A 263 0.57 5.52 -16.98
C ALA A 263 -0.81 5.53 -16.28
N PRO A 264 -1.88 6.05 -16.90
CA PRO A 264 -3.21 6.08 -16.29
C PRO A 264 -3.80 4.67 -16.15
N MET A 265 -4.59 4.45 -15.10
CA MET A 265 -5.34 3.20 -14.90
C MET A 265 -6.40 3.02 -16.00
N ASP A 266 -6.57 1.80 -16.51
CA ASP A 266 -7.74 1.45 -17.31
C ASP A 266 -8.98 1.23 -16.41
N LYS A 267 -9.80 2.27 -16.32
CA LYS A 267 -11.04 2.27 -15.53
C LYS A 267 -12.17 1.46 -16.15
N ASN A 268 -12.04 1.08 -17.42
CA ASN A 268 -13.00 0.20 -18.11
C ASN A 268 -12.45 -1.21 -18.30
N GLY A 269 -11.30 -1.50 -17.67
CA GLY A 269 -10.64 -2.78 -17.74
C GLY A 269 -11.41 -3.92 -17.07
N PRO A 270 -10.90 -5.15 -17.16
CA PRO A 270 -11.61 -6.38 -16.79
C PRO A 270 -12.01 -6.45 -15.31
N MET A 271 -11.30 -5.77 -14.41
CA MET A 271 -11.66 -5.75 -13.00
C MET A 271 -12.75 -4.73 -12.67
N ASN A 272 -13.26 -3.96 -13.64
CA ASN A 272 -14.45 -3.16 -13.46
C ASN A 272 -15.69 -4.05 -13.67
N ASP A 273 -16.23 -4.57 -12.57
CA ASP A 273 -17.45 -5.40 -12.51
C ASP A 273 -17.38 -6.79 -13.17
N GLN A 274 -16.21 -7.23 -13.67
CA GLN A 274 -16.04 -8.50 -14.38
C GLN A 274 -14.82 -9.33 -13.90
N CYS A 275 -14.62 -9.47 -12.57
CA CYS A 275 -13.48 -10.19 -12.00
C CYS A 275 -13.55 -11.74 -12.08
N GLY A 276 -14.50 -12.30 -12.82
CA GLY A 276 -14.67 -13.76 -12.96
C GLY A 276 -13.39 -14.46 -13.46
N PRO A 277 -12.79 -14.02 -14.59
CA PRO A 277 -11.56 -14.61 -15.10
C PRO A 277 -10.38 -14.54 -14.13
N GLN A 278 -10.26 -13.47 -13.34
CA GLN A 278 -9.21 -13.33 -12.33
C GLN A 278 -9.46 -14.21 -11.11
N THR A 279 -10.73 -14.43 -10.76
CA THR A 279 -11.12 -15.40 -9.73
C THR A 279 -10.73 -16.81 -10.17
N ASP A 280 -11.08 -17.21 -11.39
CA ASP A 280 -10.72 -18.51 -11.96
C ASP A 280 -9.20 -18.69 -12.04
N GLN A 281 -8.47 -17.64 -12.42
CA GLN A 281 -7.00 -17.65 -12.46
C GLN A 281 -6.39 -17.86 -11.06
N MET A 282 -6.92 -17.19 -10.04
CA MET A 282 -6.47 -17.35 -8.65
C MET A 282 -6.79 -18.75 -8.11
N GLU A 283 -8.00 -19.27 -8.35
CA GLU A 283 -8.36 -20.64 -7.98
C GLU A 283 -7.47 -21.67 -8.69
N GLN A 284 -7.21 -21.50 -9.98
CA GLN A 284 -6.33 -22.37 -10.76
C GLN A 284 -4.88 -22.32 -10.23
N PHE A 285 -4.37 -21.12 -9.92
CA PHE A 285 -3.06 -20.94 -9.32
C PHE A 285 -2.94 -21.68 -7.98
N LEU A 286 -3.89 -21.46 -7.06
CA LEU A 286 -3.89 -22.11 -5.76
C LEU A 286 -4.07 -23.63 -5.87
N SER A 287 -4.86 -24.09 -6.85
CA SER A 287 -5.06 -25.51 -7.13
C SER A 287 -3.77 -26.18 -7.60
N ASP A 288 -3.10 -25.57 -8.58
CA ASP A 288 -1.87 -26.12 -9.16
C ASP A 288 -0.71 -26.10 -8.15
N ALA A 289 -0.50 -24.97 -7.48
CA ALA A 289 0.62 -24.77 -6.57
C ALA A 289 0.42 -25.52 -5.25
N PHE A 290 -0.79 -25.46 -4.67
CA PHE A 290 -1.05 -25.87 -3.29
C PHE A 290 -2.16 -26.91 -3.12
N GLY A 291 -2.77 -27.39 -4.21
CA GLY A 291 -3.85 -28.37 -4.15
C GLY A 291 -5.13 -27.81 -3.53
N PHE A 292 -5.41 -26.52 -3.75
CA PHE A 292 -6.63 -25.85 -3.28
C PHE A 292 -7.90 -26.60 -3.68
N LYS A 293 -8.81 -26.77 -2.71
CA LYS A 293 -10.16 -27.31 -2.91
C LYS A 293 -11.15 -26.64 -1.96
N ASN A 294 -12.30 -26.26 -2.50
CA ASN A 294 -13.45 -25.88 -1.71
C ASN A 294 -13.97 -27.07 -0.88
N ILE A 295 -14.42 -26.81 0.35
CA ILE A 295 -15.03 -27.82 1.21
C ILE A 295 -16.56 -27.71 1.06
N PRO A 296 -17.23 -28.70 0.44
CA PRO A 296 -18.68 -28.63 0.20
C PRO A 296 -19.48 -28.44 1.48
N GLY A 297 -20.43 -27.50 1.46
CA GLY A 297 -21.34 -27.23 2.58
C GLY A 297 -20.72 -26.58 3.81
N LYS A 298 -19.40 -26.28 3.80
CA LYS A 298 -18.74 -25.55 4.89
C LYS A 298 -18.50 -24.10 4.50
N TYR A 299 -18.74 -23.23 5.47
CA TYR A 299 -18.57 -21.79 5.33
C TYR A 299 -17.71 -21.27 6.48
N ILE A 300 -16.83 -20.31 6.20
CA ILE A 300 -16.01 -19.65 7.22
C ILE A 300 -16.90 -18.69 8.00
N VAL A 301 -17.67 -17.88 7.26
CA VAL A 301 -18.76 -17.04 7.74
C VAL A 301 -19.92 -17.18 6.74
N PRO A 302 -21.17 -16.82 7.11
CA PRO A 302 -22.32 -16.94 6.20
C PRO A 302 -22.06 -16.33 4.82
N GLY A 303 -22.22 -17.13 3.76
CA GLY A 303 -21.99 -16.71 2.36
C GLY A 303 -20.54 -16.83 1.85
N ILE A 304 -19.61 -17.30 2.68
CA ILE A 304 -18.18 -17.37 2.35
C ILE A 304 -17.69 -18.81 2.47
N LYS A 305 -17.41 -19.44 1.33
CA LYS A 305 -17.05 -20.87 1.26
C LYS A 305 -15.75 -21.13 2.02
N SER A 306 -15.71 -22.25 2.74
CA SER A 306 -14.48 -22.75 3.35
C SER A 306 -13.71 -23.57 2.32
N PHE A 307 -12.39 -23.61 2.49
CA PHE A 307 -11.48 -24.31 1.58
C PHE A 307 -10.30 -24.90 2.36
N GLN A 308 -9.55 -25.77 1.69
CA GLN A 308 -8.31 -26.35 2.21
C GLN A 308 -7.25 -26.43 1.11
N LEU A 309 -5.98 -26.48 1.53
CA LEU A 309 -4.85 -26.75 0.63
C LEU A 309 -4.42 -28.21 0.81
N GLY A 310 -4.39 -28.96 -0.29
CA GLY A 310 -3.93 -30.36 -0.29
C GLY A 310 -2.42 -30.52 -0.09
N LYS A 311 -1.65 -29.45 -0.24
CA LYS A 311 -0.20 -29.40 -0.01
C LYS A 311 0.13 -28.25 0.95
N PRO A 312 0.30 -28.51 2.25
CA PRO A 312 0.72 -27.47 3.20
C PRO A 312 2.03 -26.82 2.76
N LEU A 313 2.14 -25.49 2.83
CA LEU A 313 3.33 -24.73 2.40
C LEU A 313 4.63 -25.27 3.03
N HIS A 314 4.61 -25.54 4.35
CA HIS A 314 5.76 -26.09 5.08
C HIS A 314 6.15 -27.53 4.69
N SER A 315 5.35 -28.23 3.88
CA SER A 315 5.69 -29.56 3.35
C SER A 315 6.36 -29.52 1.98
N LEU A 316 6.34 -28.36 1.31
CA LEU A 316 6.95 -28.17 0.00
C LEU A 316 8.44 -27.87 0.14
N ASN A 317 9.23 -28.18 -0.90
CA ASN A 317 10.64 -27.82 -0.92
C ASN A 317 10.79 -26.28 -0.94
N PRO A 318 11.54 -25.68 0.01
CA PRO A 318 11.69 -24.23 0.11
C PRO A 318 12.21 -23.55 -1.17
N ASN A 319 13.01 -24.26 -1.97
CA ASN A 319 13.61 -23.76 -3.19
C ASN A 319 12.71 -23.92 -4.43
N THR A 320 11.54 -24.55 -4.30
CA THR A 320 10.60 -24.68 -5.41
C THR A 320 10.12 -23.31 -5.84
N GLN A 321 10.28 -23.00 -7.13
CA GLN A 321 9.74 -21.81 -7.75
C GLN A 321 8.27 -22.01 -8.12
N ILE A 322 7.48 -21.00 -7.82
CA ILE A 322 6.04 -20.90 -8.05
C ILE A 322 5.83 -19.69 -8.94
N HIS A 323 5.01 -19.85 -9.98
CA HIS A 323 4.76 -18.82 -10.99
C HIS A 323 3.28 -18.43 -10.98
N PHE A 324 3.02 -17.12 -11.05
CA PHE A 324 1.69 -16.56 -11.20
C PHE A 324 1.63 -15.59 -12.39
N PRO A 325 0.74 -15.80 -13.38
CA PRO A 325 0.10 -17.07 -13.71
C PRO A 325 1.14 -18.10 -14.18
N LYS A 326 0.78 -19.38 -14.12
CA LYS A 326 1.65 -20.48 -14.53
C LYS A 326 1.91 -20.43 -16.04
N ASN A 327 3.14 -20.76 -16.46
CA ASN A 327 3.55 -20.93 -17.86
C ASN A 327 3.41 -19.68 -18.76
N MET A 328 3.59 -18.48 -18.21
CA MET A 328 3.59 -17.23 -18.97
C MET A 328 4.97 -16.57 -18.90
N GLU A 329 5.43 -15.98 -20.01
CA GLU A 329 6.74 -15.29 -20.09
C GLU A 329 6.81 -14.13 -19.09
N ASP A 330 5.71 -13.38 -18.91
CA ASP A 330 5.60 -12.25 -17.97
C ASP A 330 5.04 -12.66 -16.59
N SER A 331 5.40 -13.83 -16.08
CA SER A 331 4.91 -14.30 -14.77
C SER A 331 5.60 -13.59 -13.58
N PHE A 332 4.87 -13.49 -12.48
CA PHE A 332 5.42 -13.22 -11.16
C PHE A 332 5.99 -14.53 -10.60
N THR A 333 7.31 -14.60 -10.43
CA THR A 333 7.98 -15.78 -9.87
C THR A 333 8.32 -15.57 -8.40
N MET A 334 8.09 -16.58 -7.57
CA MET A 334 8.43 -16.59 -6.14
C MET A 334 8.90 -17.98 -5.71
N THR A 335 9.63 -18.08 -4.62
CA THR A 335 9.98 -19.36 -3.99
C THR A 335 9.02 -19.69 -2.85
N VAL A 336 8.92 -20.98 -2.51
CA VAL A 336 8.18 -21.40 -1.30
C VAL A 336 8.75 -20.74 -0.05
N GLN A 337 10.09 -20.60 0.05
CA GLN A 337 10.72 -19.94 1.19
C GLN A 337 10.28 -18.48 1.32
N GLU A 338 10.21 -17.72 0.22
CA GLU A 338 9.73 -16.35 0.25
C GLU A 338 8.29 -16.25 0.77
N ILE A 339 7.40 -17.15 0.35
CA ILE A 339 6.01 -17.18 0.85
C ILE A 339 5.99 -17.43 2.36
N ILE A 340 6.81 -18.37 2.86
CA ILE A 340 6.93 -18.66 4.29
C ILE A 340 7.46 -17.43 5.05
N ASP A 341 8.47 -16.74 4.52
CA ASP A 341 9.02 -15.54 5.15
C ASP A 341 8.00 -14.40 5.18
N TRP A 342 7.18 -14.27 4.14
CA TRP A 342 6.06 -13.33 4.12
C TRP A 342 4.97 -13.73 5.13
N GLN A 343 4.69 -15.02 5.31
CA GLN A 343 3.76 -15.52 6.34
C GLN A 343 4.24 -15.18 7.76
N TYR A 344 5.53 -15.31 8.05
CA TYR A 344 6.11 -14.97 9.34
C TYR A 344 6.18 -13.47 9.62
N SER A 345 6.03 -12.63 8.60
CA SER A 345 5.94 -11.18 8.78
C SER A 345 4.57 -10.69 9.27
N TYR A 346 3.60 -11.60 9.43
CA TYR A 346 2.23 -11.26 9.83
C TYR A 346 2.18 -10.70 11.26
N LYS A 347 1.51 -9.57 11.42
CA LYS A 347 1.26 -8.90 12.70
C LYS A 347 -0.14 -8.32 12.77
N VAL A 348 -0.64 -8.17 13.99
CA VAL A 348 -1.91 -7.52 14.28
C VAL A 348 -1.69 -6.43 15.31
N TYR A 349 -2.22 -5.25 15.04
CA TYR A 349 -2.22 -4.11 15.94
C TYR A 349 -3.65 -3.78 16.32
N ALA A 350 -3.93 -3.62 17.61
CA ALA A 350 -5.26 -3.24 18.06
C ALA A 350 -5.18 -2.22 19.20
N ASP A 351 -6.20 -1.36 19.29
CA ASP A 351 -6.27 -0.36 20.35
C ASP A 351 -6.77 -0.99 21.66
N LYS A 352 -5.86 -1.13 22.61
CA LYS A 352 -6.12 -1.75 23.92
C LYS A 352 -7.08 -0.95 24.79
N THR A 353 -7.30 0.32 24.46
CA THR A 353 -8.18 1.20 25.24
C THR A 353 -9.65 1.08 24.82
N ILE A 354 -9.95 0.34 23.74
CA ILE A 354 -11.31 -0.05 23.39
C ILE A 354 -11.73 -1.24 24.25
N LYS A 355 -12.81 -1.05 25.03
CA LYS A 355 -13.35 -2.10 25.91
C LYS A 355 -13.66 -3.38 25.13
N GLY A 356 -13.14 -4.50 25.63
CA GLY A 356 -13.35 -5.83 25.05
C GLY A 356 -12.36 -6.23 23.96
N ILE A 357 -11.43 -5.34 23.56
CA ILE A 357 -10.31 -5.74 22.70
C ILE A 357 -9.21 -6.39 23.56
N ASN A 358 -9.00 -7.69 23.35
CA ASN A 358 -7.92 -8.47 23.93
C ASN A 358 -7.45 -9.53 22.92
N LYS A 359 -6.38 -10.27 23.25
CA LYS A 359 -5.81 -11.27 22.33
C LYS A 359 -6.77 -12.40 21.98
N GLU A 360 -7.63 -12.81 22.92
CA GLU A 360 -8.63 -13.86 22.71
C GLU A 360 -9.70 -13.42 21.71
N PHE A 361 -10.24 -12.20 21.88
CA PHE A 361 -11.17 -11.59 20.94
C PHE A 361 -10.56 -11.53 19.53
N ILE A 362 -9.34 -11.02 19.40
CA ILE A 362 -8.63 -10.93 18.12
C ILE A 362 -8.49 -12.33 17.51
N ASN A 363 -8.05 -13.31 18.27
CA ASN A 363 -7.87 -14.69 17.79
C ASN A 363 -9.17 -15.27 17.22
N ARG A 364 -10.30 -15.12 17.92
CA ARG A 364 -11.61 -15.57 17.43
C ARG A 364 -12.06 -14.79 16.20
N ALA A 365 -11.94 -13.47 16.23
CA ALA A 365 -12.39 -12.61 15.13
C ALA A 365 -11.63 -12.91 13.82
N LEU A 366 -10.32 -13.17 13.88
CA LEU A 366 -9.52 -13.51 12.69
C LEU A 366 -9.88 -14.86 12.06
N GLN A 367 -10.57 -15.72 12.80
CA GLN A 367 -11.13 -16.99 12.33
C GLN A 367 -12.54 -16.85 11.75
N GLY A 368 -13.08 -15.62 11.69
CA GLY A 368 -14.47 -15.38 11.30
C GLY A 368 -15.48 -15.76 12.40
N GLN A 369 -15.03 -15.88 13.64
CA GLN A 369 -15.89 -16.23 14.78
C GLN A 369 -16.33 -15.00 15.57
N SER A 370 -16.19 -13.80 15.01
CA SER A 370 -16.75 -12.58 15.60
C SER A 370 -18.27 -12.55 15.44
N GLN A 371 -18.96 -12.17 16.50
CA GLN A 371 -20.40 -11.93 16.46
C GLN A 371 -20.74 -10.60 15.77
N ASP A 372 -21.99 -10.46 15.35
CA ASP A 372 -22.53 -9.21 14.84
C ASP A 372 -22.61 -8.13 15.93
N GLY A 373 -22.76 -6.86 15.52
CA GLY A 373 -22.92 -5.75 16.46
C GLY A 373 -21.61 -5.39 17.17
N GLU A 374 -21.47 -5.75 18.45
CA GLU A 374 -20.38 -5.22 19.28
C GLU A 374 -19.01 -5.76 18.88
N GLU A 375 -18.90 -7.06 18.59
CA GLU A 375 -17.63 -7.67 18.18
C GLU A 375 -17.19 -7.16 16.78
N ALA A 376 -18.12 -7.12 15.81
CA ALA A 376 -17.90 -6.48 14.52
C ALA A 376 -17.46 -5.00 14.65
N PHE A 377 -18.10 -4.24 15.54
CA PHE A 377 -17.76 -2.83 15.78
C PHE A 377 -16.34 -2.67 16.33
N ARG A 378 -15.91 -3.53 17.26
CA ARG A 378 -14.55 -3.50 17.84
C ARG A 378 -13.46 -3.73 16.79
N MET A 379 -13.73 -4.52 15.75
CA MET A 379 -12.75 -4.83 14.71
C MET A 379 -12.26 -3.61 13.92
N LYS A 380 -12.98 -2.48 13.93
CA LYS A 380 -12.52 -1.19 13.36
C LYS A 380 -11.26 -0.65 14.00
N TYR A 381 -11.01 -1.03 15.25
CA TYR A 381 -9.85 -0.65 16.01
C TYR A 381 -8.82 -1.78 16.04
N THR A 382 -8.76 -2.56 14.96
CA THR A 382 -7.78 -3.61 14.68
C THR A 382 -7.25 -3.45 13.25
N VAL A 383 -5.94 -3.65 13.09
CA VAL A 383 -5.22 -3.54 11.81
C VAL A 383 -4.33 -4.77 11.66
N ARG A 384 -4.30 -5.37 10.47
CA ARG A 384 -3.45 -6.52 10.15
C ARG A 384 -2.40 -6.09 9.13
N ILE A 385 -1.15 -6.51 9.33
CA ILE A 385 -0.04 -6.13 8.47
C ILE A 385 0.78 -7.37 8.15
N SER A 386 1.18 -7.54 6.89
CA SER A 386 2.18 -8.52 6.47
C SER A 386 2.92 -8.01 5.25
N LYS A 387 4.16 -8.46 5.02
CA LYS A 387 4.77 -8.40 3.69
C LYS A 387 3.83 -9.10 2.71
N CYS A 388 3.50 -8.41 1.62
CA CYS A 388 2.48 -8.88 0.70
C CYS A 388 2.74 -8.31 -0.70
N PRO A 389 3.57 -8.99 -1.49
CA PRO A 389 3.74 -8.72 -2.91
C PRO A 389 2.44 -8.58 -3.69
N ILE A 390 2.49 -7.73 -4.71
CA ILE A 390 1.41 -7.50 -5.67
C ILE A 390 1.73 -8.29 -6.95
N LEU A 391 0.76 -9.10 -7.37
CA LEU A 391 0.85 -10.01 -8.50
C LEU A 391 0.38 -9.37 -9.81
N MET A 392 -0.64 -8.51 -9.73
CA MET A 392 -1.20 -7.80 -10.88
C MET A 392 -1.79 -6.45 -10.48
N GLU A 393 -1.91 -5.54 -11.43
CA GLU A 393 -2.56 -4.24 -11.29
C GLU A 393 -4.10 -4.40 -11.26
N PHE A 394 -4.83 -3.34 -10.86
CA PHE A 394 -6.30 -3.37 -10.84
C PHE A 394 -6.91 -3.38 -12.26
N ASP A 395 -6.15 -3.24 -13.33
CA ASP A 395 -6.60 -3.50 -14.70
C ASP A 395 -6.29 -4.93 -15.18
N ALA A 396 -5.93 -5.83 -14.24
CA ALA A 396 -5.51 -7.21 -14.45
C ALA A 396 -4.21 -7.41 -15.25
N LYS A 397 -3.40 -6.36 -15.41
CA LYS A 397 -2.06 -6.49 -15.96
C LYS A 397 -1.14 -7.17 -14.96
N ILE A 398 -0.57 -8.32 -15.33
CA ILE A 398 0.41 -9.03 -14.50
C ILE A 398 1.66 -8.16 -14.29
N ILE A 399 2.16 -8.15 -13.06
CA ILE A 399 3.42 -7.50 -12.71
C ILE A 399 4.50 -8.58 -12.75
N SER A 400 5.26 -8.62 -13.85
CA SER A 400 6.35 -9.59 -13.97
C SER A 400 7.41 -9.37 -12.89
N ARG A 401 7.97 -10.47 -12.40
CA ARG A 401 8.97 -10.47 -11.33
C ARG A 401 9.89 -11.68 -11.40
N ASN A 402 11.19 -11.42 -11.29
CA ASN A 402 12.24 -12.42 -11.13
C ASN A 402 12.64 -12.59 -9.66
N VAL A 403 13.03 -13.81 -9.25
CA VAL A 403 13.35 -14.16 -7.85
C VAL A 403 14.50 -13.33 -7.25
N ASN A 404 15.37 -12.76 -8.07
CA ASN A 404 16.47 -11.90 -7.63
C ASN A 404 16.04 -10.45 -7.33
N GLU A 405 14.81 -10.06 -7.64
CA GLU A 405 14.30 -8.73 -7.34
C GLU A 405 13.78 -8.63 -5.91
N ASP A 406 14.22 -7.61 -5.17
CA ASP A 406 13.89 -7.42 -3.75
C ASP A 406 12.66 -6.52 -3.51
N TRP A 407 12.20 -5.77 -4.52
CA TRP A 407 11.06 -4.86 -4.36
C TRP A 407 9.80 -5.51 -3.73
N PRO A 408 9.47 -6.80 -3.95
CA PRO A 408 8.31 -7.41 -3.31
C PRO A 408 8.40 -7.45 -1.78
N ASN A 409 9.61 -7.57 -1.22
CA ASN A 409 9.84 -7.61 0.23
C ASN A 409 9.63 -6.25 0.92
N ARG A 410 9.53 -5.18 0.14
CA ARG A 410 9.31 -3.81 0.60
C ARG A 410 7.83 -3.43 0.66
N ILE A 411 6.95 -4.27 0.14
CA ILE A 411 5.52 -4.02 0.13
C ILE A 411 4.86 -4.71 1.33
N LYS A 412 4.15 -3.92 2.13
CA LYS A 412 3.31 -4.41 3.22
C LYS A 412 1.85 -4.17 2.87
N LEU A 413 1.00 -5.20 2.99
CA LEU A 413 -0.45 -5.02 2.90
C LEU A 413 -0.99 -4.76 4.29
N VAL A 414 -1.67 -3.63 4.46
CA VAL A 414 -2.28 -3.19 5.71
C VAL A 414 -3.80 -3.29 5.56
N SER A 415 -4.39 -4.29 6.19
CA SER A 415 -5.84 -4.48 6.17
C SER A 415 -6.48 -3.78 7.37
N ALA A 416 -7.26 -2.73 7.11
CA ALA A 416 -7.93 -1.91 8.12
C ALA A 416 -9.44 -1.83 7.86
N ILE A 417 -10.25 -1.97 8.90
CA ILE A 417 -11.71 -2.01 8.77
C ILE A 417 -12.28 -0.59 8.87
N GLY A 418 -13.22 -0.26 7.99
CA GLY A 418 -13.90 1.05 7.96
C GLY A 418 -15.13 1.10 8.86
N ILE A 419 -15.71 2.30 8.98
CA ILE A 419 -17.10 2.40 9.44
C ILE A 419 -18.00 1.95 8.30
N ASP A 420 -18.98 1.10 8.60
CA ASP A 420 -19.81 0.42 7.63
C ASP A 420 -21.27 0.83 7.76
N PHE A 421 -21.71 1.72 6.87
CA PHE A 421 -23.09 2.17 6.84
C PHE A 421 -23.95 1.36 5.87
N ALA A 422 -23.55 0.17 5.41
CA ALA A 422 -24.28 -0.62 4.40
C ALA A 422 -25.68 -1.11 4.85
N GLY A 423 -26.01 -0.98 6.13
CA GLY A 423 -27.31 -1.39 6.67
C GLY A 423 -27.45 -2.91 6.75
N ARG A 424 -26.41 -3.58 7.27
CA ARG A 424 -26.37 -5.03 7.47
C ARG A 424 -26.41 -5.37 8.95
N LYS A 425 -26.98 -6.53 9.29
CA LYS A 425 -27.06 -7.09 10.65
C LYS A 425 -25.68 -7.07 11.34
N HIS A 426 -24.65 -7.46 10.60
CA HIS A 426 -23.27 -7.52 11.10
C HIS A 426 -22.79 -6.17 11.63
N ASP A 427 -23.12 -5.08 10.92
CA ASP A 427 -22.69 -3.72 11.22
C ASP A 427 -23.77 -2.90 11.95
N ILE A 428 -24.71 -3.56 12.65
CA ILE A 428 -25.83 -2.89 13.32
C ILE A 428 -25.40 -1.78 14.27
N ASN A 429 -24.30 -1.98 15.00
CA ASN A 429 -23.80 -0.99 15.95
C ASN A 429 -23.28 0.27 15.26
N ASP A 430 -22.91 0.22 13.99
CA ASP A 430 -22.51 1.39 13.20
C ASP A 430 -23.71 2.31 13.04
N ILE A 431 -24.85 1.74 12.67
CA ILE A 431 -26.11 2.45 12.51
C ILE A 431 -26.56 3.01 13.87
N LEU A 432 -26.62 2.18 14.91
CA LEU A 432 -27.12 2.59 16.22
C LEU A 432 -26.24 3.65 16.90
N TYR A 433 -24.92 3.58 16.69
CA TYR A 433 -23.98 4.46 17.37
C TYR A 433 -23.78 5.80 16.65
N TYR A 434 -23.75 5.78 15.31
CA TYR A 434 -23.40 6.96 14.51
C TYR A 434 -24.59 7.68 13.88
N ILE A 435 -25.77 7.06 13.74
CA ILE A 435 -26.92 7.68 13.09
C ILE A 435 -27.96 8.09 14.14
N SER A 436 -28.26 9.39 14.25
CA SER A 436 -29.20 9.90 15.26
C SER A 436 -30.65 9.55 14.96
N ASN A 437 -31.03 9.59 13.68
CA ASN A 437 -32.41 9.38 13.22
C ASN A 437 -32.63 7.98 12.61
N TRP A 438 -31.85 6.96 12.98
CA TRP A 438 -31.92 5.64 12.33
C TRP A 438 -33.32 5.01 12.36
N LYS A 439 -34.12 5.27 13.40
CA LYS A 439 -35.51 4.80 13.52
C LYS A 439 -36.43 5.34 12.43
N GLU A 440 -36.08 6.47 11.84
CA GLU A 440 -36.80 7.08 10.71
C GLU A 440 -36.37 6.50 9.37
N LEU A 441 -35.19 5.87 9.31
CA LEU A 441 -34.62 5.27 8.11
C LEU A 441 -35.09 3.82 7.91
N TYR A 442 -35.25 3.06 9.00
CA TYR A 442 -35.51 1.63 8.95
C TYR A 442 -36.86 1.26 9.59
N TYR A 443 -37.46 0.17 9.11
CA TYR A 443 -38.54 -0.50 9.83
C TYR A 443 -37.98 -1.12 11.12
N ILE A 444 -38.78 -1.15 12.18
CA ILE A 444 -38.34 -1.57 13.51
C ILE A 444 -39.01 -2.89 13.85
N ASP A 445 -38.23 -3.87 14.31
CA ASP A 445 -38.77 -5.05 14.98
C ASP A 445 -39.27 -4.65 16.36
N GLN A 446 -40.58 -4.80 16.59
CA GLN A 446 -41.24 -4.40 17.83
C GLN A 446 -40.74 -5.17 19.06
N ARG A 447 -40.17 -6.37 18.89
CA ARG A 447 -39.68 -7.18 20.00
C ARG A 447 -38.30 -6.74 20.48
N SER A 448 -37.40 -6.50 19.54
CA SER A 448 -36.01 -6.13 19.83
C SER A 448 -35.77 -4.63 19.90
N ASN A 449 -36.68 -3.81 19.35
CA ASN A 449 -36.48 -2.37 19.12
C ASN A 449 -35.24 -2.07 18.27
N LEU A 450 -34.91 -2.97 17.34
CA LEU A 450 -33.80 -2.89 16.39
C LEU A 450 -34.32 -2.79 14.94
N PRO A 451 -33.48 -2.43 13.95
CA PRO A 451 -33.86 -2.51 12.54
C PRO A 451 -34.35 -3.91 12.17
N LEU A 452 -35.50 -3.98 11.50
CA LEU A 452 -36.07 -5.22 10.98
C LEU A 452 -35.18 -5.77 9.87
N LEU A 453 -34.89 -7.07 9.91
CA LEU A 453 -34.03 -7.75 8.94
C LEU A 453 -34.82 -8.30 7.74
N SER A 454 -34.28 -8.08 6.55
CA SER A 454 -34.61 -8.73 5.28
C SER A 454 -33.60 -9.83 5.01
N ASN A 455 -34.09 -11.05 4.71
CA ASN A 455 -33.27 -12.23 4.44
C ASN A 455 -32.21 -12.50 5.52
N GLU A 456 -32.51 -12.17 6.79
CA GLU A 456 -31.62 -12.32 7.95
C GLU A 456 -30.28 -11.54 7.87
N ARG A 457 -30.12 -10.66 6.87
CA ARG A 457 -28.85 -9.96 6.60
C ARG A 457 -28.98 -8.45 6.49
N ASP A 458 -29.91 -7.95 5.67
CA ASP A 458 -29.98 -6.53 5.30
C ASP A 458 -31.12 -5.83 6.07
N PHE A 459 -31.03 -4.54 6.37
CA PHE A 459 -32.12 -3.82 7.04
C PHE A 459 -33.24 -3.45 6.08
N TYR A 460 -34.48 -3.63 6.50
CA TYR A 460 -35.65 -3.10 5.78
C TYR A 460 -35.68 -1.58 5.88
N THR A 461 -35.45 -0.90 4.75
CA THR A 461 -35.51 0.57 4.65
C THR A 461 -36.94 1.05 4.45
N LYS A 462 -37.31 2.18 5.09
CA LYS A 462 -38.62 2.83 4.88
C LYS A 462 -38.67 3.49 3.50
N ALA A 463 -39.87 3.57 2.92
CA ALA A 463 -40.07 4.14 1.57
C ALA A 463 -39.88 5.67 1.53
N THR A 464 -40.17 6.38 2.62
CA THR A 464 -40.10 7.84 2.71
C THR A 464 -38.67 8.40 2.76
N ARG A 465 -37.68 7.54 3.10
CA ARG A 465 -36.23 7.81 3.20
C ARG A 465 -35.86 9.27 3.50
N PRO A 466 -36.09 9.78 4.73
CA PRO A 466 -35.41 10.99 5.14
C PRO A 466 -33.89 10.80 5.03
N ARG A 467 -33.16 11.89 4.86
CA ARG A 467 -31.70 11.84 4.86
C ARG A 467 -31.21 11.38 6.24
N GLY A 468 -30.23 10.48 6.28
CA GLY A 468 -29.60 10.09 7.54
C GLY A 468 -28.90 11.28 8.19
N GLU A 469 -28.97 11.33 9.52
CA GLU A 469 -28.32 12.34 10.34
C GLU A 469 -27.22 11.68 11.17
N LEU A 470 -26.01 12.23 11.08
CA LEU A 470 -24.84 11.70 11.78
C LEU A 470 -24.68 12.35 13.15
N TYR A 471 -24.31 11.56 14.15
CA TYR A 471 -23.58 12.04 15.31
C TYR A 471 -22.13 12.37 14.89
N GLU A 472 -21.94 13.52 14.23
CA GLU A 472 -20.68 13.88 13.56
C GLU A 472 -19.46 13.79 14.48
N GLU A 473 -19.55 14.23 15.73
CA GLU A 473 -18.45 14.15 16.70
C GLU A 473 -18.04 12.70 17.00
N ARG A 474 -19.00 11.77 17.09
CA ARG A 474 -18.70 10.34 17.32
C ARG A 474 -17.98 9.74 16.12
N VAL A 475 -18.47 10.05 14.91
CA VAL A 475 -17.88 9.61 13.65
C VAL A 475 -16.46 10.15 13.53
N ARG A 476 -16.29 11.47 13.70
CA ARG A 476 -14.99 12.15 13.64
C ARG A 476 -13.99 11.55 14.64
N SER A 477 -14.37 11.45 15.91
CA SER A 477 -13.49 10.91 16.96
C SER A 477 -13.03 9.49 16.62
N SER A 478 -13.96 8.65 16.17
CA SER A 478 -13.65 7.25 15.80
C SER A 478 -12.74 7.18 14.59
N LEU A 479 -12.99 7.97 13.54
CA LEU A 479 -12.15 8.02 12.35
C LEU A 479 -10.73 8.52 12.65
N ILE A 480 -10.57 9.55 13.50
CA ILE A 480 -9.25 10.04 13.94
C ILE A 480 -8.51 8.92 14.67
N ARG A 481 -9.20 8.24 15.58
CA ARG A 481 -8.62 7.14 16.37
C ARG A 481 -8.20 5.96 15.50
N MET A 482 -9.02 5.59 14.53
CA MET A 482 -8.70 4.57 13.52
C MET A 482 -7.51 5.00 12.63
N ALA A 483 -7.42 6.28 12.26
CA ALA A 483 -6.26 6.84 11.56
C ALA A 483 -4.97 6.74 12.38
N ARG A 484 -5.00 7.16 13.63
CA ARG A 484 -3.87 7.02 14.55
C ARG A 484 -3.40 5.57 14.69
N LEU A 485 -4.34 4.65 14.90
CA LEU A 485 -4.00 3.23 15.04
C LEU A 485 -3.26 2.71 13.81
N ARG A 486 -3.81 2.92 12.61
CA ARG A 486 -3.18 2.40 11.38
C ARG A 486 -1.86 3.09 11.05
N LEU A 487 -1.75 4.41 11.25
CA LEU A 487 -0.49 5.13 11.03
C LEU A 487 0.59 4.68 12.02
N ARG A 488 0.27 4.53 13.30
CA ARG A 488 1.21 3.98 14.29
C ARG A 488 1.62 2.55 13.96
N ALA A 489 0.68 1.70 13.55
CA ALA A 489 1.00 0.34 13.14
C ALA A 489 1.96 0.32 11.93
N CYS A 490 1.76 1.18 10.93
CA CYS A 490 2.69 1.36 9.83
C CYS A 490 4.08 1.86 10.30
N ASP A 491 4.13 2.82 11.21
CA ASP A 491 5.38 3.38 11.73
C ASP A 491 6.19 2.35 12.52
N GLU A 492 5.54 1.56 13.40
CA GLU A 492 6.15 0.42 14.12
C GLU A 492 6.71 -0.63 13.15
N GLU A 493 6.09 -0.74 11.98
CA GLU A 493 6.50 -1.63 10.90
C GLU A 493 7.54 -1.01 9.95
N ALA A 494 8.16 0.11 10.33
CA ALA A 494 9.18 0.82 9.55
C ALA A 494 8.74 1.16 8.12
N VAL A 495 7.44 1.40 7.93
CA VAL A 495 6.89 1.84 6.65
C VAL A 495 7.31 3.28 6.41
N GLN A 496 7.84 3.55 5.21
CA GLN A 496 8.28 4.88 4.81
C GLN A 496 7.20 5.62 4.03
N ILE A 497 6.46 4.93 3.18
CA ILE A 497 5.41 5.54 2.35
C ILE A 497 4.12 4.76 2.55
N ILE A 498 3.01 5.46 2.73
CA ILE A 498 1.69 4.82 2.87
C ILE A 498 0.87 5.16 1.63
N VAL A 499 0.30 4.15 0.97
CA VAL A 499 -0.64 4.31 -0.13
C VAL A 499 -2.03 3.85 0.35
N GLU A 500 -3.03 4.72 0.30
CA GLU A 500 -4.38 4.45 0.83
C GLU A 500 -5.47 4.82 -0.20
N THR A 501 -6.54 4.03 -0.30
CA THR A 501 -7.70 4.26 -1.20
C THR A 501 -8.93 4.87 -0.50
N GLY A 502 -8.78 5.29 0.76
CA GLY A 502 -9.86 5.76 1.62
C GLY A 502 -10.67 4.60 2.23
N ILE A 503 -10.50 4.37 3.53
CA ILE A 503 -11.13 3.25 4.23
C ILE A 503 -12.62 3.50 4.46
N GLY A 504 -13.49 2.58 4.00
CA GLY A 504 -14.95 2.65 4.20
C GLY A 504 -15.68 3.64 3.29
N LEU A 505 -15.04 4.16 2.23
CA LEU A 505 -15.61 5.27 1.44
C LEU A 505 -16.40 4.86 0.19
N GLY A 506 -16.43 3.56 -0.13
CA GLY A 506 -17.23 3.00 -1.23
C GLY A 506 -18.70 2.80 -0.84
N VAL A 507 -19.23 1.60 -1.09
CA VAL A 507 -20.62 1.19 -0.74
C VAL A 507 -20.93 1.41 0.76
N PHE A 508 -19.90 1.36 1.60
CA PHE A 508 -19.97 1.51 3.05
C PHE A 508 -20.13 2.96 3.52
N SER A 509 -20.00 3.94 2.64
CA SER A 509 -20.13 5.36 2.99
C SER A 509 -21.57 5.80 3.30
N GLY A 510 -22.58 4.95 3.05
CA GLY A 510 -23.98 5.23 3.39
C GLY A 510 -24.72 6.03 2.32
N SER A 511 -24.35 5.91 1.04
CA SER A 511 -25.03 6.60 -0.06
C SER A 511 -26.53 6.31 -0.12
N HIS A 512 -26.96 5.10 0.25
CA HIS A 512 -28.38 4.72 0.23
C HIS A 512 -29.23 5.42 1.31
N ILE A 513 -28.60 6.04 2.32
CA ILE A 513 -29.23 6.92 3.30
C ILE A 513 -28.74 8.38 3.17
N GLY A 514 -28.01 8.72 2.11
CA GLY A 514 -27.65 10.10 1.75
C GLY A 514 -26.60 10.78 2.64
N ILE A 515 -25.76 10.03 3.34
CA ILE A 515 -24.73 10.58 4.26
C ILE A 515 -23.30 10.53 3.70
N ASP A 516 -23.11 9.93 2.54
CA ASP A 516 -21.81 9.55 1.98
C ASP A 516 -20.84 10.72 1.78
N VAL A 517 -21.31 11.84 1.22
CA VAL A 517 -20.49 13.07 1.09
C VAL A 517 -19.97 13.53 2.46
N LYS A 518 -20.80 13.45 3.50
CA LYS A 518 -20.41 13.88 4.85
C LYS A 518 -19.42 12.90 5.47
N VAL A 519 -19.62 11.59 5.28
CA VAL A 519 -18.68 10.55 5.76
C VAL A 519 -17.31 10.67 5.09
N ARG A 520 -17.26 10.92 3.77
CA ARG A 520 -16.01 11.15 3.04
C ARG A 520 -15.28 12.39 3.52
N ALA A 521 -15.99 13.50 3.71
CA ALA A 521 -15.42 14.72 4.27
C ALA A 521 -14.85 14.52 5.68
N LEU A 522 -15.61 13.84 6.57
CA LEU A 522 -15.14 13.52 7.92
C LEU A 522 -13.93 12.59 7.92
N SER A 523 -13.83 11.69 6.94
CA SER A 523 -12.68 10.78 6.80
C SER A 523 -11.42 11.50 6.33
N ALA A 524 -11.55 12.41 5.36
CA ALA A 524 -10.48 13.30 4.93
C ALA A 524 -10.02 14.22 6.08
N GLU A 525 -10.97 14.78 6.83
CA GLU A 525 -10.69 15.61 8.01
C GLU A 525 -9.93 14.81 9.07
N ALA A 526 -10.38 13.59 9.37
CA ALA A 526 -9.78 12.76 10.40
C ALA A 526 -8.32 12.40 10.13
N ILE A 527 -7.99 11.99 8.89
CA ILE A 527 -6.61 11.67 8.54
C ILE A 527 -5.73 12.91 8.50
N ARG A 528 -6.25 14.04 8.01
CA ARG A 528 -5.55 15.34 8.06
C ARG A 528 -5.20 15.72 9.50
N ILE A 529 -6.17 15.64 10.42
CA ILE A 529 -5.96 15.93 11.85
C ILE A 529 -4.88 15.02 12.44
N ALA A 530 -4.92 13.71 12.14
CA ALA A 530 -3.91 12.78 12.63
C ALA A 530 -2.50 13.13 12.11
N LEU A 531 -2.38 13.58 10.85
CA LEU A 531 -1.09 13.97 10.28
C LEU A 531 -0.58 15.30 10.82
N GLU A 532 -1.44 16.28 11.04
CA GLU A 532 -1.03 17.57 11.61
C GLU A 532 -0.63 17.44 13.09
N GLN A 533 -1.38 16.64 13.86
CA GLN A 533 -1.16 16.50 15.31
C GLN A 533 -0.03 15.53 15.64
N ASP A 534 0.02 14.39 14.94
CA ASP A 534 0.92 13.28 15.28
C ASP A 534 2.03 13.08 14.25
N GLY A 535 2.00 13.81 13.12
CA GLY A 535 2.94 13.63 12.01
C GLY A 535 4.41 13.68 12.40
N SER A 536 4.75 14.56 13.35
CA SER A 536 6.12 14.71 13.87
C SER A 536 6.56 13.60 14.82
N LEU A 537 5.63 12.78 15.29
CA LEU A 537 5.89 11.65 16.17
C LEU A 537 6.25 10.37 15.40
N TYR A 538 5.84 10.28 14.13
CA TYR A 538 6.17 9.14 13.27
C TYR A 538 7.64 9.21 12.85
N LYS A 539 8.38 8.14 13.13
CA LYS A 539 9.84 8.09 12.91
C LYS A 539 10.20 7.70 11.48
N ASN A 540 9.37 6.86 10.88
CA ASN A 540 9.64 6.18 9.62
C ASN A 540 8.82 6.76 8.46
N ILE A 541 7.58 7.20 8.73
CA ILE A 541 6.67 7.68 7.69
C ILE A 541 7.17 9.02 7.11
N ARG A 542 7.53 9.01 5.82
CA ARG A 542 8.06 10.15 5.07
C ARG A 542 7.04 10.75 4.09
N ALA A 543 6.03 10.01 3.66
CA ALA A 543 4.96 10.53 2.81
C ALA A 543 3.70 9.65 2.85
N ILE A 544 2.56 10.25 2.49
CA ILE A 544 1.31 9.53 2.23
C ILE A 544 0.80 9.82 0.83
N VAL A 545 0.34 8.79 0.14
CA VAL A 545 -0.28 8.85 -1.18
C VAL A 545 -1.71 8.34 -1.08
N PHE A 546 -2.69 9.17 -1.38
CA PHE A 546 -4.08 8.74 -1.57
C PHE A 546 -4.34 8.43 -3.03
N ALA A 547 -4.41 7.14 -3.36
CA ALA A 547 -4.76 6.67 -4.70
C ALA A 547 -6.28 6.53 -4.80
N LEU A 548 -6.95 7.59 -5.28
CA LEU A 548 -8.41 7.73 -5.31
C LEU A 548 -8.90 7.79 -6.77
N PRO A 549 -9.06 6.62 -7.43
CA PRO A 549 -9.46 6.56 -8.84
C PRO A 549 -10.89 7.09 -9.06
N ILE A 550 -11.04 7.97 -10.05
CA ILE A 550 -12.30 8.65 -10.38
C ILE A 550 -13.03 7.89 -11.49
N PHE A 551 -14.04 7.08 -11.15
CA PHE A 551 -14.73 6.22 -12.14
C PHE A 551 -15.85 6.94 -12.93
N ASN A 552 -16.46 8.01 -12.40
CA ASN A 552 -17.70 8.57 -12.94
C ASN A 552 -17.64 10.05 -13.37
N LYS A 553 -16.63 10.47 -14.16
CA LYS A 553 -16.52 11.88 -14.60
C LYS A 553 -17.69 12.39 -15.49
N ASN A 554 -18.47 11.51 -16.12
CA ASN A 554 -19.44 11.89 -17.17
C ASN A 554 -20.91 11.48 -16.92
N LYS A 555 -21.25 10.90 -15.76
CA LYS A 555 -22.65 10.53 -15.46
C LYS A 555 -23.36 11.66 -14.69
N SER A 556 -23.96 12.57 -15.47
CA SER A 556 -24.87 13.67 -15.10
C SER A 556 -24.26 14.97 -14.56
N LYS A 557 -24.96 16.08 -14.84
CA LYS A 557 -24.65 17.47 -14.41
C LYS A 557 -24.88 17.69 -12.91
N ASP A 558 -25.36 16.68 -12.19
CA ASP A 558 -25.52 16.71 -10.74
C ASP A 558 -24.24 16.16 -10.10
N ARG A 559 -23.51 17.07 -9.46
CA ARG A 559 -22.21 16.84 -8.82
C ARG A 559 -22.28 15.70 -7.80
N HIS A 560 -21.91 14.49 -8.21
CA HIS A 560 -21.35 13.54 -7.26
C HIS A 560 -19.87 13.87 -7.10
N LEU A 561 -19.56 14.65 -6.05
CA LEU A 561 -18.18 14.81 -5.57
C LEU A 561 -17.66 13.40 -5.23
N ASP A 562 -16.64 12.98 -5.95
CA ASP A 562 -15.94 11.72 -5.72
C ASP A 562 -15.07 11.84 -4.46
N ALA A 563 -14.67 10.73 -3.84
CA ALA A 563 -13.77 10.73 -2.69
C ALA A 563 -12.49 11.53 -2.96
N PHE A 564 -12.00 11.50 -4.20
CA PHE A 564 -10.92 12.34 -4.66
C PHE A 564 -11.17 13.84 -4.39
N ASP A 565 -12.32 14.36 -4.80
CA ASP A 565 -12.64 15.79 -4.66
C ASP A 565 -12.82 16.17 -3.18
N ASP A 566 -13.47 15.29 -2.40
CA ASP A 566 -13.66 15.52 -0.95
C ASP A 566 -12.31 15.62 -0.22
N PHE A 567 -11.36 14.73 -0.53
CA PHE A 567 -10.01 14.76 0.03
C PHE A 567 -9.24 16.01 -0.43
N VAL A 568 -9.24 16.29 -1.73
CA VAL A 568 -8.54 17.48 -2.28
C VAL A 568 -9.09 18.77 -1.67
N ASN A 569 -10.41 18.88 -1.52
CA ASN A 569 -11.05 20.05 -0.95
C ASN A 569 -10.70 20.24 0.52
N GLU A 570 -10.68 19.17 1.32
CA GLU A 570 -10.34 19.27 2.73
C GLU A 570 -8.90 19.75 2.92
N PHE A 571 -7.93 19.12 2.25
CA PHE A 571 -6.51 19.50 2.36
C PHE A 571 -6.22 20.90 1.79
N ARG A 572 -6.91 21.30 0.72
CA ARG A 572 -6.76 22.64 0.11
C ARG A 572 -7.38 23.73 0.96
N ARG A 573 -8.61 23.55 1.44
CA ARG A 573 -9.41 24.58 2.15
C ARG A 573 -8.71 25.06 3.41
N VAL A 574 -8.12 24.12 4.15
CA VAL A 574 -7.43 24.38 5.42
C VAL A 574 -5.94 24.70 5.24
N GLN A 575 -5.43 24.64 4.00
CA GLN A 575 -4.01 24.81 3.67
C GLN A 575 -3.13 23.87 4.51
N TYR A 576 -3.27 22.56 4.28
CA TYR A 576 -2.52 21.55 5.02
C TYR A 576 -1.04 21.90 5.18
N ASN A 577 -0.59 21.93 6.44
CA ASN A 577 0.74 22.33 6.87
C ASN A 577 1.42 21.28 7.77
N GLY A 578 0.90 20.05 7.78
CA GLY A 578 1.49 18.96 8.55
C GLY A 578 2.89 18.57 8.02
N PRO A 579 3.73 17.94 8.87
CA PRO A 579 5.13 17.68 8.54
C PRO A 579 5.33 16.56 7.51
N ILE A 580 4.32 15.72 7.29
CA ILE A 580 4.37 14.62 6.32
C ILE A 580 3.70 15.07 5.03
N PRO A 581 4.39 15.08 3.88
CA PRO A 581 3.79 15.44 2.59
C PRO A 581 2.71 14.44 2.17
N VAL A 582 1.69 14.97 1.49
CA VAL A 582 0.51 14.21 1.03
C VAL A 582 0.32 14.40 -0.47
N LEU A 583 0.31 13.31 -1.22
CA LEU A 583 -0.08 13.27 -2.63
C LEU A 583 -1.48 12.67 -2.76
N ILE A 584 -2.44 13.38 -3.34
CA ILE A 584 -3.76 12.83 -3.70
C ILE A 584 -3.81 12.68 -5.21
N THR A 585 -4.12 11.49 -5.71
CA THR A 585 -3.97 11.17 -7.14
C THR A 585 -5.06 10.22 -7.68
N ASP A 586 -5.53 10.49 -8.90
CA ASP A 586 -6.49 9.67 -9.66
C ASP A 586 -5.75 8.50 -10.35
N GLN A 587 -5.30 7.53 -9.56
CA GLN A 587 -4.40 6.45 -10.01
C GLN A 587 -4.70 5.08 -9.37
N ASP A 588 -4.22 4.02 -10.01
CA ASP A 588 -4.16 2.66 -9.48
C ASP A 588 -3.20 2.58 -8.28
N MET A 589 -3.74 2.14 -7.13
CA MET A 589 -2.98 1.93 -5.89
C MET A 589 -1.81 0.95 -6.07
N HIS A 590 -2.01 -0.16 -6.78
CA HIS A 590 -0.97 -1.16 -7.02
C HIS A 590 0.20 -0.61 -7.81
N ARG A 591 -0.10 0.12 -8.89
CA ARG A 591 0.91 0.74 -9.74
C ARG A 591 1.75 1.74 -8.96
N VAL A 592 1.10 2.54 -8.11
CA VAL A 592 1.77 3.47 -7.20
C VAL A 592 2.64 2.71 -6.20
N THR A 593 2.10 1.71 -5.51
CA THR A 593 2.81 0.89 -4.51
C THR A 593 4.05 0.22 -5.11
N VAL A 594 3.92 -0.46 -6.25
CA VAL A 594 5.04 -1.15 -6.90
C VAL A 594 6.08 -0.16 -7.39
N SER A 595 5.68 1.00 -7.93
CA SER A 595 6.62 2.05 -8.31
C SER A 595 7.44 2.52 -7.10
N ILE A 596 6.81 2.78 -5.96
CA ILE A 596 7.49 3.19 -4.72
C ILE A 596 8.48 2.10 -4.25
N ALA A 597 8.03 0.83 -4.23
CA ALA A 597 8.88 -0.29 -3.82
C ALA A 597 10.11 -0.46 -4.72
N ARG A 598 9.95 -0.30 -6.04
CA ARG A 598 11.05 -0.33 -7.02
C ARG A 598 12.02 0.85 -6.88
N HIS A 599 11.57 1.97 -6.35
CA HIS A 599 12.45 3.09 -5.96
C HIS A 599 13.19 2.83 -4.64
N GLY A 600 13.00 1.68 -4.00
CA GLY A 600 13.75 1.27 -2.81
C GLY A 600 13.08 1.63 -1.48
N PHE A 601 11.84 2.13 -1.48
CA PHE A 601 11.13 2.47 -0.25
C PHE A 601 10.31 1.31 0.30
N THR A 602 10.27 1.18 1.62
CA THR A 602 9.26 0.32 2.27
C THR A 602 7.92 1.03 2.21
N VAL A 603 6.93 0.37 1.63
CA VAL A 603 5.62 0.93 1.33
C VAL A 603 4.51 0.08 1.93
N ALA A 604 3.53 0.73 2.55
CA ALA A 604 2.28 0.10 2.93
C ALA A 604 1.21 0.38 1.88
N GLU A 605 0.51 -0.67 1.47
CA GLU A 605 -0.73 -0.57 0.74
C GLU A 605 -1.89 -0.79 1.73
N VAL A 606 -2.67 0.25 2.00
CA VAL A 606 -3.75 0.23 3.00
C VAL A 606 -5.08 -0.07 2.33
N ASN A 607 -5.65 -1.20 2.71
CA ASN A 607 -6.84 -1.78 2.16
C ASN A 607 -8.03 -1.73 3.13
N PRO A 608 -9.24 -1.35 2.67
CA PRO A 608 -10.46 -1.58 3.43
C PRO A 608 -10.74 -3.08 3.62
N ALA A 609 -10.87 -3.51 4.87
CA ALA A 609 -11.28 -4.85 5.26
C ALA A 609 -12.72 -4.88 5.81
N ASP A 610 -13.31 -6.07 5.82
CA ASP A 610 -14.65 -6.32 6.39
C ASP A 610 -14.56 -6.60 7.90
N SER A 611 -15.57 -6.17 8.65
CA SER A 611 -15.71 -6.31 10.11
C SER A 611 -15.83 -7.76 10.58
N ASN A 612 -16.03 -8.73 9.67
CA ASN A 612 -15.94 -10.16 9.99
C ASN A 612 -14.52 -10.66 10.33
N GLY A 613 -13.48 -9.84 10.12
CA GLY A 613 -12.11 -10.14 10.54
C GLY A 613 -11.36 -11.15 9.67
N VAL A 614 -11.98 -11.73 8.63
CA VAL A 614 -11.34 -12.66 7.70
C VAL A 614 -10.75 -11.88 6.52
N PHE A 615 -9.54 -12.23 6.07
CA PHE A 615 -8.94 -11.61 4.90
C PHE A 615 -9.56 -12.19 3.62
N GLY A 616 -9.83 -11.34 2.63
CA GLY A 616 -10.33 -11.78 1.33
C GLY A 616 -11.71 -12.45 1.39
N SER A 617 -12.55 -12.21 2.39
CA SER A 617 -13.79 -12.95 2.66
C SER A 617 -14.70 -13.17 1.43
N TYR A 618 -14.68 -12.29 0.43
CA TYR A 618 -15.49 -12.42 -0.80
C TYR A 618 -14.68 -12.76 -2.07
N TRP A 619 -13.43 -13.21 -1.95
CA TRP A 619 -12.55 -13.45 -3.10
C TRP A 619 -13.09 -14.49 -4.08
N GLN A 620 -13.91 -15.43 -3.59
CA GLN A 620 -14.55 -16.48 -4.38
C GLN A 620 -15.92 -16.08 -4.93
N ASN A 621 -16.41 -14.90 -4.55
CA ASN A 621 -17.66 -14.36 -5.06
C ASN A 621 -17.29 -13.36 -6.17
N PRO A 622 -17.74 -13.58 -7.43
CA PRO A 622 -17.47 -12.66 -8.53
C PRO A 622 -18.25 -11.36 -8.28
N GLY A 623 -17.64 -10.45 -7.53
CA GLY A 623 -18.25 -9.26 -7.00
C GLY A 623 -17.31 -8.05 -7.07
N GLN A 624 -17.91 -6.86 -7.05
CA GLN A 624 -17.24 -5.60 -7.37
C GLN A 624 -16.32 -5.07 -6.24
N SER A 625 -16.28 -5.73 -5.08
CA SER A 625 -15.62 -5.19 -3.89
C SER A 625 -14.10 -5.07 -4.05
N VAL A 626 -13.55 -3.91 -3.67
CA VAL A 626 -12.10 -3.65 -3.68
C VAL A 626 -11.34 -4.66 -2.82
N HIS A 627 -11.87 -5.02 -1.64
CA HIS A 627 -11.29 -6.04 -0.76
C HIS A 627 -11.19 -7.41 -1.44
N GLY A 628 -12.22 -7.84 -2.17
CA GLY A 628 -12.21 -9.08 -2.94
C GLY A 628 -11.15 -9.06 -4.04
N LYS A 629 -11.02 -7.94 -4.75
CA LYS A 629 -10.00 -7.76 -5.79
C LYS A 629 -8.58 -7.89 -5.23
N LEU A 630 -8.31 -7.37 -4.03
CA LEU A 630 -6.98 -7.48 -3.41
C LEU A 630 -6.55 -8.90 -3.09
N ALA A 631 -7.50 -9.77 -2.75
CA ALA A 631 -7.21 -11.19 -2.61
C ALA A 631 -6.88 -11.87 -3.95
N LEU A 632 -7.31 -11.30 -5.08
CA LEU A 632 -7.03 -11.78 -6.44
C LEU A 632 -5.74 -11.18 -7.02
N THR A 633 -5.37 -9.97 -6.60
CA THR A 633 -4.26 -9.21 -7.20
C THR A 633 -2.98 -9.25 -6.38
N THR A 634 -2.99 -9.82 -5.18
CA THR A 634 -1.84 -9.89 -4.27
C THR A 634 -1.67 -11.31 -3.74
N VAL A 635 -0.56 -11.58 -3.05
CA VAL A 635 -0.40 -12.83 -2.29
C VAL A 635 -1.17 -12.84 -0.95
N GLY A 636 -2.06 -11.87 -0.71
CA GLY A 636 -2.76 -11.66 0.56
C GLY A 636 -3.47 -12.89 1.12
N LEU A 637 -4.02 -13.75 0.26
CA LEU A 637 -4.61 -15.03 0.69
C LEU A 637 -3.57 -15.93 1.36
N LEU A 638 -2.36 -16.01 0.81
CA LEU A 638 -1.28 -16.83 1.34
C LEU A 638 -0.75 -16.28 2.67
N VAL A 639 -0.74 -14.96 2.85
CA VAL A 639 -0.05 -14.30 3.97
C VAL A 639 -0.96 -13.78 5.08
N GLN A 640 -2.25 -13.54 4.84
CA GLN A 640 -3.19 -13.01 5.86
C GLN A 640 -4.40 -13.92 6.13
N HIS A 641 -4.62 -15.00 5.38
CA HIS A 641 -5.77 -15.87 5.60
C HIS A 641 -5.46 -16.98 6.62
N HIS A 642 -6.25 -17.08 7.70
CA HIS A 642 -5.98 -18.02 8.81
C HIS A 642 -5.98 -19.50 8.41
N LEU A 643 -6.75 -19.89 7.38
CA LEU A 643 -6.74 -21.26 6.85
C LEU A 643 -5.44 -21.63 6.09
N ILE A 644 -4.61 -20.65 5.72
CA ILE A 644 -3.37 -20.87 4.97
C ILE A 644 -2.14 -20.51 5.81
N ASN A 645 -2.19 -19.40 6.54
CA ASN A 645 -1.09 -18.91 7.37
C ASN A 645 -1.39 -19.14 8.85
N SER A 646 -0.64 -20.06 9.46
CA SER A 646 -0.74 -20.35 10.90
C SER A 646 -0.32 -19.18 11.79
N SER A 647 0.57 -18.29 11.32
CA SER A 647 1.01 -17.09 12.03
C SER A 647 -0.13 -16.11 12.32
N VAL A 648 -1.26 -16.22 11.60
CA VAL A 648 -2.47 -15.43 11.87
C VAL A 648 -3.06 -15.74 13.25
N LEU A 649 -2.91 -16.99 13.70
CA LEU A 649 -3.45 -17.45 14.98
C LEU A 649 -2.40 -17.48 16.10
N ASP A 650 -1.14 -17.13 15.79
CA ASP A 650 -0.12 -16.95 16.82
C ASP A 650 -0.34 -15.62 17.57
N THR A 651 -0.79 -15.73 18.82
CA THR A 651 -1.09 -14.58 19.67
C THR A 651 0.15 -13.75 20.05
N ASN A 652 1.37 -14.23 19.79
CA ASN A 652 2.59 -13.43 19.93
C ASN A 652 2.66 -12.30 18.89
N ASN A 653 1.99 -12.46 17.76
CA ASN A 653 1.89 -11.46 16.70
C ASN A 653 0.86 -10.36 17.02
N TYR A 654 0.19 -10.42 18.17
CA TYR A 654 -0.86 -9.46 18.54
C TYR A 654 -0.30 -8.38 19.47
N HIS A 655 -0.19 -7.18 18.92
CA HIS A 655 0.34 -5.99 19.56
C HIS A 655 -0.81 -5.06 19.99
N LEU A 656 -0.99 -4.91 21.29
CA LEU A 656 -2.03 -4.06 21.87
C LEU A 656 -1.45 -2.68 22.16
N LEU A 657 -1.81 -1.69 21.33
CA LEU A 657 -1.31 -0.33 21.40
C LEU A 657 -2.22 0.55 22.25
N GLU A 658 -1.64 1.57 22.89
CA GLU A 658 -2.40 2.64 23.53
C GLU A 658 -2.55 3.81 22.57
N ILE A 659 -3.77 4.05 22.09
CA ILE A 659 -4.07 5.17 21.21
C ILE A 659 -4.70 6.28 22.05
N ASN A 660 -3.87 7.24 22.47
CA ASN A 660 -4.35 8.38 23.22
C ASN A 660 -5.32 9.20 22.35
N GLU A 661 -6.44 9.58 22.93
CA GLU A 661 -7.23 10.68 22.39
C GLU A 661 -6.38 11.95 22.53
N ALA A 662 -6.17 12.68 21.43
CA ALA A 662 -5.52 13.97 21.53
C ALA A 662 -6.28 14.82 22.56
N PRO A 663 -5.57 15.64 23.36
CA PRO A 663 -6.24 16.63 24.18
C PRO A 663 -7.15 17.43 23.23
N THR A 664 -8.45 17.40 23.50
CA THR A 664 -9.45 18.15 22.74
C THR A 664 -8.89 19.54 22.50
N LEU A 665 -8.67 19.89 21.22
CA LEU A 665 -8.31 21.24 20.80
C LEU A 665 -9.20 22.19 21.59
N GLY A 666 -8.60 22.91 22.53
CA GLY A 666 -9.32 23.73 23.48
C GLY A 666 -10.33 24.57 22.71
N ARG A 667 -11.61 24.50 23.09
CA ARG A 667 -12.59 25.50 22.71
C ARG A 667 -11.88 26.84 22.88
N ARG A 668 -11.64 27.57 21.78
CA ARG A 668 -11.51 29.02 21.87
C ARG A 668 -12.83 29.45 22.49
N ILE A 669 -12.83 29.63 23.80
CA ILE A 669 -13.80 30.44 24.49
C ILE A 669 -13.57 31.80 23.86
N ILE A 670 -14.39 32.14 22.88
CA ILE A 670 -14.66 33.54 22.57
C ILE A 670 -15.34 34.02 23.85
N VAL A 671 -14.55 34.59 24.74
CA VAL A 671 -15.07 35.45 25.78
C VAL A 671 -15.66 36.62 24.99
N SER A 672 -16.98 36.64 24.88
CA SER A 672 -17.67 37.88 24.57
C SER A 672 -17.39 38.81 25.75
N ASP A 673 -16.58 39.83 25.51
CA ASP A 673 -16.55 41.01 26.36
C ASP A 673 -17.91 41.69 26.25
N ASP A 674 -18.86 41.22 27.05
CA ASP A 674 -20.04 41.99 27.45
C ASP A 674 -19.70 42.67 28.77
N ASN A 675 -19.06 43.83 28.65
CA ASN A 675 -19.03 44.91 29.64
C ASN A 675 -18.91 46.23 28.86
N GLU A 676 -20.02 46.68 28.29
CA GLU A 676 -20.59 48.05 28.35
C GLU A 676 -21.85 48.19 27.50
#